data_AF-H0BTC6-F1
#
_entry.id   AF-H0BTC6-F1
#
_cell.length_a   1.000
_cell.length_b   1.000
_cell.length_c   1.000
_cell.angle_alpha   90.00
_cell.angle_beta   90.00
_cell.angle_gamma   90.00
#
_symmetry.space_group_name_H-M   'P 1'
#
loop_
_entity.id
_entity.type
_entity.pdbx_description
1 polymer ?
#
loop_
_entity_poly.entity_id
_entity_poly.type
_entity_poly.pdbx_seq_one_letter_code
_entity_poly.pdbx_strand_id
1 'polypeptide(L)'
;MTIEVLKAPAGCGKTHAYVDMITRVSPLTQIEIYVPTIKLAEEIKQAIAQRGTAHRASVIRGREQIGPHNQPLCMRHILAAAMSSKGVSVFPTLCMQRTQYGTSHCQNYEQCGYIQQYQQSNIHIYTHAHLQLGRTMLNERQPDLVIIDEDFTMGLVEHIEIPMSLLSQVRGQLEFQNAVCAIMNWTSTQDHAALLREFQQQGGGWSDLAETLKKVRPAILPGELDQIVMTRLSGHQNVRPVASLLSHLDRVLSKGLVPTAIDITPNKLTVHHRHEITRFGELKGGGAPLRIFITDATISEMIVRQCLPIDTFREVYGQRNAIVVQCSDSMCSTSSLTPAKQNGAASQRRAMKRLSDVQALVDELATTGTDILVVGPSIITGNPARGIGSKLATAPNVHLAHFGAVRGIDAWKTCEVLVLIGRNEPAPQAVENIARAFFYDDPTPLQLTGQWKSQTRGFDMASGEQIGTIVEGHHDPRVHEVLMQIREAESIQALDRLRLIHNIEPKLVILLSKLPLPGVQVDQLLPWSELTRGSEFERLYRNNGGILPLNTSWIAHKTGKTIEATKKSIQRLLKKRHSLLRFSKWRMSPLGQPRVAQYRPVGQRSWSKFFSAHATDDQAKTALEALLGDQIKVKSE
;
A
#
# COMPACT_ATOMS: atom_id res chain seq x y z
N MET A 1 -6.35 19.38 -23.11
CA MET A 1 -6.45 18.25 -22.18
C MET A 1 -6.97 18.78 -20.87
N THR A 2 -7.71 17.99 -20.11
CA THR A 2 -8.14 18.34 -18.75
C THR A 2 -7.91 17.14 -17.83
N ILE A 3 -7.21 17.33 -16.71
CA ILE A 3 -6.90 16.30 -15.72
C ILE A 3 -7.53 16.66 -14.37
N GLU A 4 -8.46 15.82 -13.94
CA GLU A 4 -9.16 15.95 -12.68
C GLU A 4 -8.83 14.78 -11.75
N VAL A 5 -8.51 15.08 -10.49
CA VAL A 5 -8.24 14.10 -9.46
C VAL A 5 -9.34 14.14 -8.42
N LEU A 6 -9.93 12.98 -8.13
CA LEU A 6 -10.87 12.76 -7.04
C LEU A 6 -10.22 11.84 -6.00
N LYS A 7 -9.80 12.43 -4.88
CA LYS A 7 -9.41 11.70 -3.68
C LYS A 7 -10.66 11.44 -2.85
N ALA A 8 -11.09 10.19 -2.74
CA ALA A 8 -12.22 9.81 -1.90
C ALA A 8 -12.03 8.41 -1.30
N PRO A 9 -12.42 8.18 -0.03
CA PRO A 9 -12.23 6.90 0.66
C PRO A 9 -12.66 5.67 -0.15
N ALA A 10 -12.02 4.52 0.07
CA ALA A 10 -12.43 3.32 -0.65
C ALA A 10 -13.83 2.86 -0.19
N GLY A 11 -14.61 2.34 -1.13
CA GLY A 11 -16.00 1.97 -0.89
C GLY A 11 -17.00 3.12 -0.93
N CYS A 12 -16.68 4.33 -1.41
CA CYS A 12 -17.69 5.39 -1.67
C CYS A 12 -18.36 5.30 -3.05
N GLY A 13 -18.15 4.18 -3.77
CA GLY A 13 -18.76 3.97 -5.08
C GLY A 13 -18.03 4.59 -6.28
N LYS A 14 -16.76 5.06 -6.14
CA LYS A 14 -15.96 5.65 -7.25
C LYS A 14 -16.04 4.84 -8.54
N THR A 15 -15.74 3.54 -8.44
CA THR A 15 -15.79 2.59 -9.56
C THR A 15 -17.19 2.49 -10.17
N HIS A 16 -18.24 2.43 -9.35
CA HIS A 16 -19.60 2.38 -9.86
C HIS A 16 -19.96 3.67 -10.59
N ALA A 17 -19.58 4.83 -10.03
CA ALA A 17 -19.88 6.14 -10.59
C ALA A 17 -19.24 6.37 -11.96
N TYR A 18 -17.95 6.04 -12.15
CA TYR A 18 -17.34 6.20 -13.48
C TYR A 18 -17.85 5.14 -14.46
N VAL A 19 -18.20 3.92 -14.02
CA VAL A 19 -18.80 2.93 -14.92
C VAL A 19 -20.19 3.40 -15.36
N ASP A 20 -20.99 3.98 -14.46
CA ASP A 20 -22.29 4.60 -14.81
C ASP A 20 -22.13 5.83 -15.70
N MET A 21 -21.04 6.59 -15.57
CA MET A 21 -20.69 7.67 -16.48
C MET A 21 -20.37 7.13 -17.87
N ILE A 22 -19.58 6.07 -17.97
CA ILE A 22 -19.22 5.42 -19.23
C ILE A 22 -20.49 4.99 -19.98
N THR A 23 -21.52 4.48 -19.31
CA THR A 23 -22.75 4.02 -20.02
C THR A 23 -23.52 5.14 -20.70
N ARG A 24 -23.25 6.40 -20.35
CA ARG A 24 -23.92 7.60 -20.87
C ARG A 24 -23.13 8.28 -21.98
N VAL A 25 -21.88 7.89 -22.23
CA VAL A 25 -21.08 8.48 -23.32
C VAL A 25 -21.37 7.78 -24.65
N SER A 26 -21.05 8.44 -25.76
CA SER A 26 -21.27 7.87 -27.08
C SER A 26 -20.47 6.56 -27.26
N PRO A 27 -21.05 5.52 -27.88
CA PRO A 27 -20.29 4.31 -28.25
C PRO A 27 -19.10 4.58 -29.19
N LEU A 28 -19.05 5.75 -29.83
CA LEU A 28 -17.92 6.16 -30.67
C LEU A 28 -16.72 6.69 -29.87
N THR A 29 -16.93 7.06 -28.61
CA THR A 29 -15.90 7.54 -27.67
C THR A 29 -14.92 6.42 -27.38
N GLN A 30 -13.62 6.71 -27.55
CA GLN A 30 -12.54 5.82 -27.16
C GLN A 30 -12.19 6.05 -25.69
N ILE A 31 -12.23 4.98 -24.90
CA ILE A 31 -12.03 5.04 -23.46
C ILE A 31 -10.86 4.14 -23.09
N GLU A 32 -9.93 4.66 -22.30
CA GLU A 32 -8.87 3.87 -21.69
C GLU A 32 -9.00 3.90 -20.17
N ILE A 33 -8.96 2.73 -19.53
CA ILE A 33 -9.02 2.58 -18.07
C ILE A 33 -7.70 1.97 -17.60
N TYR A 34 -7.08 2.55 -16.58
CA TYR A 34 -5.80 2.10 -16.02
C TYR A 34 -5.98 1.70 -14.56
N VAL A 35 -5.65 0.44 -14.24
CA VAL A 35 -5.84 -0.14 -12.91
C VAL A 35 -4.58 -0.86 -12.42
N PRO A 36 -4.39 -1.10 -11.12
CA PRO A 36 -3.17 -1.71 -10.60
C PRO A 36 -2.99 -3.19 -11.01
N THR A 37 -4.08 -3.95 -11.21
CA THR A 37 -4.00 -5.40 -11.46
C THR A 37 -4.95 -5.87 -12.55
N ILE A 38 -4.59 -6.99 -13.22
CA ILE A 38 -5.46 -7.65 -14.20
C ILE A 38 -6.75 -8.17 -13.57
N LYS A 39 -6.72 -8.58 -12.30
CA LYS A 39 -7.92 -9.02 -11.57
C LYS A 39 -8.96 -7.90 -11.50
N LEU A 40 -8.54 -6.71 -11.06
CA LEU A 40 -9.41 -5.54 -11.01
C LEU A 40 -9.88 -5.11 -12.41
N ALA A 41 -9.02 -5.25 -13.42
CA ALA A 41 -9.40 -4.97 -14.81
C ALA A 41 -10.57 -5.85 -15.29
N GLU A 42 -10.54 -7.14 -14.96
CA GLU A 42 -11.64 -8.07 -15.30
C GLU A 42 -12.91 -7.78 -14.49
N GLU A 43 -12.79 -7.42 -13.21
CA GLU A 43 -13.92 -6.99 -12.38
C GLU A 43 -14.63 -5.76 -12.99
N ILE A 44 -13.87 -4.77 -13.45
CA ILE A 44 -14.42 -3.58 -14.12
C ILE A 44 -15.05 -3.94 -15.47
N LYS A 45 -14.40 -4.80 -16.28
CA LYS A 45 -14.98 -5.29 -17.54
C LYS A 45 -16.33 -5.95 -17.31
N GLN A 46 -16.45 -6.81 -16.29
CA GLN A 46 -17.72 -7.44 -15.92
C GLN A 46 -18.75 -6.40 -15.48
N ALA A 47 -18.34 -5.42 -14.67
CA ALA A 47 -19.22 -4.35 -14.22
C ALA A 47 -19.77 -3.48 -15.37
N ILE A 48 -18.97 -3.23 -16.41
CA ILE A 48 -19.40 -2.55 -17.65
C ILE A 48 -20.42 -3.42 -18.41
N ALA A 49 -20.12 -4.72 -18.58
CA ALA A 49 -20.98 -5.64 -19.31
C ALA A 49 -22.37 -5.80 -18.65
N GLN A 50 -22.42 -5.85 -17.31
CA GLN A 50 -23.66 -5.99 -16.54
C GLN A 50 -24.63 -4.83 -16.72
N ARG A 51 -24.16 -3.65 -17.14
CA ARG A 51 -25.02 -2.47 -17.37
C ARG A 51 -25.67 -2.46 -18.75
N GLY A 52 -25.44 -3.48 -19.58
CA GLY A 52 -26.14 -3.64 -20.86
C GLY A 52 -25.82 -2.54 -21.88
N THR A 53 -24.55 -2.16 -22.00
CA THR A 53 -24.13 -1.05 -22.87
C THR A 53 -23.77 -1.49 -24.28
N ALA A 54 -23.83 -0.56 -25.25
CA ALA A 54 -23.28 -0.78 -26.59
C ALA A 54 -21.73 -0.75 -26.62
N HIS A 55 -21.07 -0.45 -25.50
CA HIS A 55 -19.61 -0.46 -25.41
C HIS A 55 -19.07 -1.89 -25.36
N ARG A 56 -17.93 -2.09 -26.02
CA ARG A 56 -17.15 -3.33 -25.99
C ARG A 56 -15.87 -3.07 -25.23
N ALA A 57 -15.70 -3.75 -24.10
CA ALA A 57 -14.54 -3.62 -23.24
C ALA A 57 -13.59 -4.82 -23.37
N SER A 58 -12.31 -4.53 -23.58
CA SER A 58 -11.22 -5.52 -23.65
C SER A 58 -10.17 -5.24 -22.57
N VAL A 59 -9.83 -6.25 -21.78
CA VAL A 59 -8.69 -6.21 -20.87
C VAL A 59 -7.43 -6.58 -21.64
N ILE A 60 -6.43 -5.70 -21.63
CA ILE A 60 -5.18 -5.90 -22.34
C ILE A 60 -4.15 -6.55 -21.42
N ARG A 61 -3.78 -7.78 -21.77
CA ARG A 61 -2.83 -8.61 -21.03
C ARG A 61 -1.46 -8.63 -21.70
N GLY A 62 -0.43 -8.85 -20.89
CA GLY A 62 0.95 -9.01 -21.35
C GLY A 62 1.14 -10.30 -22.18
N ARG A 63 2.23 -10.34 -22.95
CA ARG A 63 2.53 -11.43 -23.91
C ARG A 63 2.70 -12.82 -23.29
N GLU A 64 3.20 -12.86 -22.06
CA GLU A 64 3.45 -14.09 -21.29
C GLU A 64 2.22 -14.57 -20.52
N GLN A 65 1.16 -13.77 -20.46
CA GLN A 65 -0.07 -14.15 -19.76
C GLN A 65 -0.77 -15.30 -20.48
N ILE A 66 -1.37 -16.19 -19.69
CA ILE A 66 -2.10 -17.35 -20.20
C ILE A 66 -3.46 -16.88 -20.77
N GLY A 67 -3.72 -17.26 -22.01
CA GLY A 67 -4.98 -17.01 -22.73
C GLY A 67 -6.01 -18.15 -22.60
N PRO A 68 -7.12 -18.09 -23.36
CA PRO A 68 -8.26 -19.03 -23.25
C PRO A 68 -7.94 -20.51 -23.46
N HIS A 69 -6.81 -20.84 -24.10
CA HIS A 69 -6.38 -22.21 -24.40
C HIS A 69 -5.28 -22.74 -23.48
N ASN A 70 -5.12 -22.15 -22.29
CA ASN A 70 -4.05 -22.48 -21.34
C ASN A 70 -2.62 -22.37 -21.95
N GLN A 71 -2.46 -21.48 -22.93
CA GLN A 71 -1.19 -21.16 -23.58
C GLN A 71 -0.90 -19.66 -23.46
N PRO A 72 0.38 -19.24 -23.47
CA PRO A 72 0.74 -17.82 -23.51
C PRO A 72 0.11 -17.11 -24.72
N LEU A 73 -0.34 -15.86 -24.52
CA LEU A 73 -0.96 -15.05 -25.58
C LEU A 73 -0.04 -14.81 -26.79
N CYS A 74 1.28 -14.84 -26.58
CA CYS A 74 2.29 -14.77 -27.64
C CYS A 74 3.00 -16.13 -27.79
N MET A 75 2.93 -16.73 -28.99
CA MET A 75 3.63 -17.99 -29.28
C MET A 75 5.16 -17.86 -29.15
N ARG A 76 5.70 -16.65 -29.34
CA ARG A 76 7.13 -16.32 -29.19
C ARG A 76 7.42 -15.57 -27.87
N HIS A 77 6.67 -15.86 -26.81
CA HIS A 77 6.80 -15.15 -25.52
C HIS A 77 8.21 -15.26 -24.91
N ILE A 78 8.90 -16.40 -25.04
CA ILE A 78 10.28 -16.59 -24.54
C ILE A 78 11.22 -15.57 -25.18
N LEU A 79 11.18 -15.47 -26.52
CA LEU A 79 12.01 -14.51 -27.25
C LEU A 79 11.63 -13.07 -26.91
N ALA A 80 10.33 -12.76 -26.81
CA ALA A 80 9.85 -11.44 -26.41
C ALA A 80 10.36 -11.05 -25.00
N ALA A 81 10.35 -11.97 -24.04
CA ALA A 81 10.86 -11.74 -22.69
C ALA A 81 12.39 -11.50 -22.70
N ALA A 82 13.13 -12.30 -23.48
CA ALA A 82 14.57 -12.12 -23.67
C ALA A 82 14.94 -10.77 -24.32
N MET A 83 14.13 -10.30 -25.28
CA MET A 83 14.30 -8.97 -25.87
C MET A 83 14.05 -7.85 -24.86
N SER A 84 12.94 -7.95 -24.11
CA SER A 84 12.60 -6.97 -23.08
C SER A 84 13.68 -6.87 -22.00
N SER A 85 14.24 -7.99 -21.54
CA SER A 85 15.30 -8.00 -20.52
C SER A 85 16.61 -7.37 -21.01
N LYS A 86 16.82 -7.37 -22.32
CA LYS A 86 17.95 -6.69 -22.99
C LYS A 86 17.64 -5.24 -23.39
N GLY A 87 16.49 -4.69 -23.00
CA GLY A 87 16.11 -3.32 -23.36
C GLY A 87 15.76 -3.16 -24.84
N VAL A 88 15.34 -4.21 -25.52
CA VAL A 88 14.90 -4.15 -26.93
C VAL A 88 13.37 -4.11 -26.99
N SER A 89 12.81 -3.07 -27.62
CA SER A 89 11.37 -2.92 -27.76
C SER A 89 10.78 -4.05 -28.63
N VAL A 90 9.90 -4.87 -28.05
CA VAL A 90 9.38 -6.08 -28.70
C VAL A 90 8.50 -5.77 -29.91
N PHE A 91 7.51 -4.87 -29.79
CA PHE A 91 6.56 -4.65 -30.88
C PHE A 91 7.20 -4.20 -32.20
N PRO A 92 7.98 -3.10 -32.23
CA PRO A 92 8.58 -2.57 -33.47
C PRO A 92 9.80 -3.36 -33.98
N THR A 93 10.13 -4.49 -33.35
CA THR A 93 11.32 -5.30 -33.68
C THR A 93 10.95 -6.76 -33.97
N LEU A 94 10.04 -7.34 -33.19
CA LEU A 94 9.63 -8.74 -33.29
C LEU A 94 8.23 -8.92 -33.91
N CYS A 95 7.29 -8.02 -33.61
CA CYS A 95 5.89 -8.21 -34.01
C CYS A 95 5.63 -7.69 -35.42
N MET A 96 5.93 -6.42 -35.64
CA MET A 96 5.69 -5.75 -36.91
C MET A 96 6.69 -4.61 -37.10
N GLN A 97 7.30 -4.55 -38.28
CA GLN A 97 8.27 -3.53 -38.64
C GLN A 97 7.90 -2.93 -40.00
N ARG A 98 7.79 -1.60 -40.07
CA ARG A 98 7.70 -0.87 -41.33
C ARG A 98 9.11 -0.75 -41.93
N THR A 99 9.24 -1.16 -43.19
CA THR A 99 10.45 -1.02 -43.99
C THR A 99 10.13 -0.19 -45.23
N GLN A 100 11.17 0.29 -45.93
CA GLN A 100 11.00 1.00 -47.20
C GLN A 100 10.36 0.14 -48.31
N TYR A 101 10.34 -1.19 -48.16
CA TYR A 101 9.79 -2.14 -49.13
C TYR A 101 8.43 -2.72 -48.70
N GLY A 102 7.82 -2.18 -47.63
CA GLY A 102 6.56 -2.66 -47.07
C GLY A 102 6.66 -3.03 -45.60
N THR A 103 5.63 -3.73 -45.09
CA THR A 103 5.54 -4.10 -43.67
C THR A 103 5.92 -5.56 -43.49
N SER A 104 6.90 -5.82 -42.61
CA SER A 104 7.27 -7.18 -42.21
C SER A 104 6.56 -7.55 -40.91
N HIS A 105 6.04 -8.77 -40.85
CA HIS A 105 5.27 -9.28 -39.72
C HIS A 105 5.90 -10.55 -39.13
N CYS A 106 5.66 -10.76 -37.84
CA CYS A 106 5.91 -12.05 -37.21
C CYS A 106 5.14 -13.15 -37.94
N GLN A 107 5.73 -14.34 -38.06
CA GLN A 107 5.09 -15.51 -38.68
C GLN A 107 3.73 -15.86 -38.06
N ASN A 108 3.53 -15.51 -36.78
CA ASN A 108 2.30 -15.77 -36.04
C ASN A 108 1.41 -14.53 -35.88
N TYR A 109 1.65 -13.43 -36.61
CA TYR A 109 1.02 -12.14 -36.34
C TYR A 109 -0.52 -12.18 -36.33
N GLU A 110 -1.14 -12.76 -37.36
CA GLU A 110 -2.61 -12.83 -37.51
C GLU A 110 -3.30 -13.68 -36.43
N GLN A 111 -2.64 -14.77 -36.00
CA GLN A 111 -3.15 -15.70 -34.99
C GLN A 111 -2.63 -15.39 -33.58
N CYS A 112 -1.89 -14.30 -33.40
CA CYS A 112 -1.29 -13.97 -32.11
C CYS A 112 -2.37 -13.48 -31.15
N GLY A 113 -2.67 -14.30 -30.14
CA GLY A 113 -3.65 -13.97 -29.09
C GLY A 113 -3.39 -12.61 -28.44
N TYR A 114 -2.12 -12.19 -28.30
CA TYR A 114 -1.78 -10.86 -27.79
C TYR A 114 -2.25 -9.73 -28.72
N ILE A 115 -2.05 -9.88 -30.04
CA ILE A 115 -2.39 -8.86 -31.05
C ILE A 115 -3.92 -8.75 -31.20
N GLN A 116 -4.61 -9.89 -31.18
CA GLN A 116 -6.07 -9.96 -31.32
C GLN A 116 -6.81 -9.22 -30.19
N GLN A 117 -6.18 -8.99 -29.02
CA GLN A 117 -6.79 -8.22 -27.92
C GLN A 117 -7.15 -6.78 -28.29
N TYR A 118 -6.51 -6.21 -29.31
CA TYR A 118 -6.70 -4.81 -29.74
C TYR A 118 -7.76 -4.66 -30.83
N GLN A 119 -8.45 -5.75 -31.21
CA GLN A 119 -9.49 -5.72 -32.23
C GLN A 119 -10.87 -5.46 -31.60
N GLN A 120 -11.65 -4.56 -32.22
CA GLN A 120 -13.11 -4.40 -32.01
C GLN A 120 -13.59 -4.02 -30.60
N SER A 121 -12.83 -3.22 -29.86
CA SER A 121 -13.26 -2.58 -28.59
C SER A 121 -13.12 -1.06 -28.66
N ASN A 122 -14.08 -0.34 -28.07
CA ASN A 122 -13.96 1.10 -27.83
C ASN A 122 -13.51 1.40 -26.39
N ILE A 123 -13.48 0.40 -25.52
CA ILE A 123 -12.94 0.50 -24.16
C ILE A 123 -11.76 -0.47 -24.00
N HIS A 124 -10.60 0.07 -23.67
CA HIS A 124 -9.42 -0.71 -23.36
C HIS A 124 -9.04 -0.55 -21.89
N ILE A 125 -8.93 -1.67 -21.17
CA ILE A 125 -8.54 -1.69 -19.76
C ILE A 125 -7.10 -2.21 -19.66
N TYR A 126 -6.22 -1.38 -19.14
CA TYR A 126 -4.79 -1.63 -19.00
C TYR A 126 -4.39 -1.70 -17.52
N THR A 127 -3.25 -2.34 -17.26
CA THR A 127 -2.55 -2.14 -15.99
C THR A 127 -1.83 -0.78 -15.96
N HIS A 128 -1.58 -0.23 -14.77
CA HIS A 128 -0.80 1.01 -14.60
C HIS A 128 0.57 0.98 -15.29
N ALA A 129 1.21 -0.19 -15.42
CA ALA A 129 2.47 -0.35 -16.15
C ALA A 129 2.42 0.15 -17.60
N HIS A 130 1.23 0.19 -18.22
CA HIS A 130 1.06 0.70 -19.58
C HIS A 130 1.12 2.24 -19.66
N LEU A 131 1.06 2.97 -18.54
CA LEU A 131 1.19 4.44 -18.52
C LEU A 131 2.56 4.91 -19.03
N GLN A 132 3.60 4.11 -18.79
CA GLN A 132 4.97 4.38 -19.22
C GLN A 132 5.24 3.94 -20.66
N LEU A 133 4.33 3.18 -21.26
CA LEU A 133 4.50 2.61 -22.59
C LEU A 133 3.85 3.52 -23.64
N GLY A 134 4.69 4.02 -24.55
CA GLY A 134 4.24 4.77 -25.71
C GLY A 134 3.27 3.96 -26.57
N ARG A 135 2.41 4.68 -27.32
CA ARG A 135 1.48 4.04 -28.26
C ARG A 135 2.24 3.31 -29.37
N THR A 136 1.61 2.27 -29.88
CA THR A 136 2.09 1.47 -31.00
C THR A 136 1.06 1.50 -32.13
N MET A 137 1.38 0.85 -33.25
CA MET A 137 0.44 0.71 -34.36
C MET A 137 -0.84 -0.08 -34.01
N LEU A 138 -0.86 -0.81 -32.89
CA LEU A 138 -2.06 -1.50 -32.40
C LEU A 138 -3.09 -0.55 -31.77
N ASN A 139 -2.68 0.67 -31.45
CA ASN A 139 -3.47 1.59 -30.64
C ASN A 139 -3.12 3.05 -30.98
N GLU A 140 -2.99 3.34 -32.28
CA GLU A 140 -2.63 4.67 -32.80
C GLU A 140 -3.66 5.74 -32.42
N ARG A 141 -4.95 5.37 -32.39
CA ARG A 141 -6.02 6.28 -32.02
C ARG A 141 -5.86 6.70 -30.56
N GLN A 142 -5.85 8.02 -30.31
CA GLN A 142 -5.86 8.56 -28.96
C GLN A 142 -7.24 8.39 -28.32
N PRO A 143 -7.31 8.16 -27.00
CA PRO A 143 -8.56 8.13 -26.27
C PRO A 143 -9.18 9.53 -26.20
N ASP A 144 -10.50 9.55 -26.12
CA ASP A 144 -11.26 10.76 -25.81
C ASP A 144 -11.38 10.93 -24.28
N LEU A 145 -11.41 9.81 -23.55
CA LEU A 145 -11.58 9.71 -22.11
C LEU A 145 -10.61 8.70 -21.50
N VAL A 146 -9.92 9.11 -20.44
CA VAL A 146 -9.03 8.24 -19.66
C VAL A 146 -9.50 8.23 -18.22
N ILE A 147 -9.51 7.04 -17.62
CA ILE A 147 -9.74 6.84 -16.19
C ILE A 147 -8.52 6.13 -15.61
N ILE A 148 -7.89 6.71 -14.60
CA ILE A 148 -6.81 6.07 -13.84
C ILE A 148 -7.35 5.79 -12.45
N ASP A 149 -7.66 4.52 -12.19
CA ASP A 149 -8.22 4.06 -10.93
C ASP A 149 -7.12 3.50 -10.02
N GLU A 150 -7.15 3.87 -8.75
CA GLU A 150 -6.13 3.68 -7.73
C GLU A 150 -4.81 4.43 -8.01
N ASP A 151 -4.03 4.69 -6.95
CA ASP A 151 -2.74 5.38 -7.04
C ASP A 151 -1.71 4.58 -7.86
N PHE A 152 -1.22 5.22 -8.93
CA PHE A 152 -0.22 4.70 -9.87
C PHE A 152 1.19 5.29 -9.64
N THR A 153 1.31 6.34 -8.82
CA THR A 153 2.51 7.20 -8.77
C THR A 153 3.76 6.42 -8.41
N MET A 154 3.69 5.57 -7.39
CA MET A 154 4.80 4.72 -6.94
C MET A 154 5.25 3.71 -8.01
N GLY A 155 4.35 3.31 -8.90
CA GLY A 155 4.67 2.45 -10.04
C GLY A 155 5.55 3.12 -11.09
N LEU A 156 5.69 4.45 -11.06
CA LEU A 156 6.56 5.23 -11.94
C LEU A 156 8.02 5.28 -11.47
N VAL A 157 8.31 4.87 -10.24
CA VAL A 157 9.66 5.00 -9.67
C VAL A 157 10.50 3.75 -9.97
N GLU A 158 11.71 3.97 -10.47
CA GLU A 158 12.72 2.94 -10.71
C GLU A 158 14.08 3.39 -10.13
N HIS A 159 14.90 2.43 -9.70
CA HIS A 159 16.28 2.65 -9.30
C HIS A 159 17.20 1.96 -10.30
N ILE A 160 17.76 2.74 -11.24
CA ILE A 160 18.50 2.25 -12.38
C ILE A 160 19.98 2.14 -12.01
N GLU A 161 20.48 0.91 -11.88
CA GLU A 161 21.89 0.66 -11.61
C GLU A 161 22.73 0.64 -12.90
N ILE A 162 23.86 1.34 -12.87
CA ILE A 162 24.77 1.51 -14.01
C ILE A 162 26.18 1.12 -13.57
N PRO A 163 26.65 -0.09 -13.91
CA PRO A 163 28.02 -0.48 -13.65
C PRO A 163 29.02 0.45 -14.36
N MET A 164 30.15 0.74 -13.72
CA MET A 164 31.22 1.55 -14.35
C MET A 164 31.79 0.91 -15.61
N SER A 165 31.73 -0.43 -15.71
CA SER A 165 32.09 -1.16 -16.94
C SER A 165 31.16 -0.83 -18.12
N LEU A 166 29.86 -0.64 -17.87
CA LEU A 166 28.91 -0.26 -18.90
C LEU A 166 29.18 1.15 -19.41
N LEU A 167 29.47 2.11 -18.52
CA LEU A 167 29.92 3.45 -18.93
C LEU A 167 31.21 3.38 -19.75
N SER A 168 32.19 2.60 -19.29
CA SER A 168 33.48 2.47 -20.00
C SER A 168 33.30 1.90 -21.41
N GLN A 169 32.35 0.98 -21.59
CA GLN A 169 31.99 0.45 -22.91
C GLN A 169 31.35 1.52 -23.80
N VAL A 170 30.39 2.29 -23.29
CA VAL A 170 29.73 3.37 -24.07
C VAL A 170 30.73 4.47 -24.42
N ARG A 171 31.66 4.81 -23.51
CA ARG A 171 32.76 5.76 -23.76
C ARG A 171 33.64 5.38 -24.96
N GLY A 172 33.77 4.08 -25.26
CA GLY A 172 34.55 3.60 -26.40
C GLY A 172 33.99 4.01 -27.77
N GLN A 173 32.76 4.53 -27.82
CA GLN A 173 32.13 5.03 -29.03
C GLN A 173 32.34 6.55 -29.12
N LEU A 174 32.91 7.02 -30.24
CA LEU A 174 33.32 8.41 -30.44
C LEU A 174 32.20 9.42 -30.17
N GLU A 175 30.96 9.09 -30.57
CA GLU A 175 29.77 9.93 -30.37
C GLU A 175 29.48 10.22 -28.90
N PHE A 176 29.71 9.26 -28.01
CA PHE A 176 29.39 9.38 -26.57
C PHE A 176 30.62 9.69 -25.71
N GLN A 177 31.81 9.69 -26.30
CA GLN A 177 33.08 9.74 -25.57
C GLN A 177 33.17 10.95 -24.62
N ASN A 178 32.86 12.16 -25.12
CA ASN A 178 33.01 13.39 -24.33
C ASN A 178 32.04 13.46 -23.15
N ALA A 179 30.76 13.15 -23.38
CA ALA A 179 29.75 13.14 -22.33
C ALA A 179 30.06 12.09 -21.25
N VAL A 180 30.46 10.87 -21.67
CA VAL A 180 30.79 9.82 -20.71
C VAL A 180 32.11 10.09 -19.98
N CYS A 181 33.11 10.68 -20.62
CA CYS A 181 34.33 11.14 -19.95
C CYS A 181 34.01 12.16 -18.85
N ALA A 182 33.13 13.13 -19.13
CA ALA A 182 32.70 14.11 -18.14
C ALA A 182 32.02 13.47 -16.93
N ILE A 183 31.10 12.53 -17.20
CA ILE A 183 30.42 11.75 -16.15
C ILE A 183 31.42 10.94 -15.32
N MET A 184 32.36 10.24 -15.96
CA MET A 184 33.36 9.44 -15.25
C MET A 184 34.31 10.30 -14.42
N ASN A 185 34.73 11.47 -14.92
CA ASN A 185 35.51 12.44 -14.16
C ASN A 185 34.73 12.90 -12.91
N TRP A 186 33.47 13.30 -13.11
CA TRP A 186 32.57 13.67 -12.03
C TRP A 186 32.37 12.54 -11.01
N THR A 187 32.23 11.28 -11.43
CA THR A 187 32.10 10.17 -10.47
C THR A 187 33.33 9.99 -9.58
N SER A 188 34.50 10.41 -10.06
CA SER A 188 35.77 10.30 -9.33
C SER A 188 36.01 11.49 -8.42
N THR A 189 35.69 12.70 -8.88
CA THR A 189 35.97 13.95 -8.16
C THR A 189 34.81 14.41 -7.28
N GLN A 190 33.59 14.01 -7.61
CA GLN A 190 32.33 14.56 -7.10
C GLN A 190 32.22 16.08 -7.25
N ASP A 191 32.97 16.68 -8.19
CA ASP A 191 32.91 18.12 -8.48
C ASP A 191 31.75 18.41 -9.44
N HIS A 192 30.60 18.78 -8.87
CA HIS A 192 29.41 19.15 -9.64
C HIS A 192 29.61 20.40 -10.52
N ALA A 193 30.45 21.34 -10.08
CA ALA A 193 30.72 22.55 -10.86
C ALA A 193 31.55 22.22 -12.10
N ALA A 194 32.51 21.29 -12.00
CA ALA A 194 33.23 20.76 -13.15
C ALA A 194 32.30 20.06 -14.14
N LEU A 195 31.41 19.18 -13.66
CA LEU A 195 30.42 18.51 -14.51
C LEU A 195 29.56 19.51 -15.28
N LEU A 196 29.04 20.54 -14.60
CA LEU A 196 28.22 21.56 -15.23
C LEU A 196 28.99 22.36 -16.29
N ARG A 197 30.25 22.73 -16.02
CA ARG A 197 31.10 23.41 -17.00
C ARG A 197 31.35 22.54 -18.22
N GLU A 198 31.67 21.26 -18.04
CA GLU A 198 31.91 20.32 -19.14
C GLU A 198 30.62 20.13 -19.97
N PHE A 199 29.46 19.99 -19.32
CA PHE A 199 28.16 19.93 -19.99
C PHE A 199 27.90 21.19 -20.85
N GLN A 200 28.12 22.38 -20.30
CA GLN A 200 27.95 23.64 -21.02
C GLN A 200 28.94 23.80 -22.18
N GLN A 201 30.21 23.42 -22.01
CA GLN A 201 31.23 23.44 -23.06
C GLN A 201 30.89 22.52 -24.23
N GLN A 202 30.20 21.41 -23.96
CA GLN A 202 29.70 20.48 -24.98
C GLN A 202 28.43 20.98 -25.68
N GLY A 203 27.88 22.13 -25.29
CA GLY A 203 26.64 22.68 -25.83
C GLY A 203 25.36 22.07 -25.21
N GLY A 204 25.48 21.29 -24.14
CA GLY A 204 24.37 20.56 -23.53
C GLY A 204 23.82 19.45 -24.44
N GLY A 205 22.50 19.22 -24.42
CA GLY A 205 21.83 18.32 -25.37
C GLY A 205 22.13 16.84 -25.14
N TRP A 206 22.48 16.44 -23.92
CA TRP A 206 22.74 15.03 -23.61
C TRP A 206 21.49 14.16 -23.75
N SER A 207 20.29 14.75 -23.75
CA SER A 207 19.05 14.07 -24.11
C SER A 207 19.05 13.58 -25.57
N ASP A 208 19.66 14.31 -26.50
CA ASP A 208 19.76 13.88 -27.90
C ASP A 208 20.71 12.69 -28.04
N LEU A 209 21.84 12.70 -27.32
CA LEU A 209 22.74 11.54 -27.21
C LEU A 209 22.02 10.33 -26.63
N ALA A 210 21.18 10.53 -25.61
CA ALA A 210 20.35 9.47 -25.05
C ALA A 210 19.40 8.87 -26.09
N GLU A 211 18.75 9.70 -26.92
CA GLU A 211 17.89 9.23 -28.01
C GLU A 211 18.67 8.47 -29.09
N THR A 212 19.89 8.88 -29.43
CA THR A 212 20.75 8.09 -30.33
C THR A 212 21.12 6.75 -29.70
N LEU A 213 21.51 6.74 -28.42
CA LEU A 213 21.89 5.51 -27.71
C LEU A 213 20.71 4.53 -27.59
N LYS A 214 19.48 5.01 -27.41
CA LYS A 214 18.25 4.18 -27.41
C LYS A 214 17.99 3.50 -28.76
N LYS A 215 18.51 4.04 -29.87
CA LYS A 215 18.39 3.45 -31.22
C LYS A 215 19.40 2.34 -31.47
N VAL A 216 20.44 2.21 -30.64
CA VAL A 216 21.42 1.12 -30.71
C VAL A 216 20.73 -0.19 -30.31
N ARG A 217 20.27 -0.94 -31.31
CA ARG A 217 19.58 -2.22 -31.14
C ARG A 217 20.11 -3.26 -32.14
N PRO A 218 20.05 -4.56 -31.81
CA PRO A 218 20.40 -5.60 -32.77
C PRO A 218 19.48 -5.53 -33.98
N ALA A 219 20.03 -5.71 -35.18
CA ALA A 219 19.24 -5.87 -36.39
C ALA A 219 18.50 -7.21 -36.28
N ILE A 220 17.18 -7.16 -36.13
CA ILE A 220 16.28 -8.31 -36.03
C ILE A 220 15.10 -8.04 -36.96
N LEU A 221 14.72 -9.05 -37.73
CA LEU A 221 13.53 -9.01 -38.56
C LEU A 221 12.43 -9.91 -37.96
N PRO A 222 11.15 -9.47 -38.00
CA PRO A 222 10.03 -10.23 -37.43
C PRO A 222 9.92 -11.69 -37.93
N GLY A 223 10.32 -11.97 -39.17
CA GLY A 223 10.23 -13.30 -39.78
C GLY A 223 11.33 -14.29 -39.40
N GLU A 224 12.37 -13.87 -38.67
CA GLU A 224 13.54 -14.72 -38.38
C GLU A 224 13.27 -15.81 -37.34
N LEU A 225 13.99 -16.93 -37.46
CA LEU A 225 13.93 -18.05 -36.50
C LEU A 225 14.44 -17.64 -35.12
N ASP A 226 13.75 -18.09 -34.07
CA ASP A 226 14.04 -17.71 -32.68
C ASP A 226 15.49 -17.98 -32.27
N GLN A 227 16.07 -19.11 -32.69
CA GLN A 227 17.45 -19.47 -32.36
C GLN A 227 18.45 -18.43 -32.87
N ILE A 228 18.28 -17.94 -34.10
CA ILE A 228 19.17 -16.96 -34.72
C ILE A 228 19.08 -15.62 -33.99
N VAL A 229 17.85 -15.22 -33.64
CA VAL A 229 17.60 -13.98 -32.89
C VAL A 229 18.21 -14.05 -31.49
N MET A 230 18.06 -15.18 -30.80
CA MET A 230 18.63 -15.41 -29.47
C MET A 230 20.16 -15.32 -29.48
N THR A 231 20.83 -15.87 -30.50
CA THR A 231 22.29 -15.74 -30.65
C THR A 231 22.74 -14.29 -30.84
N ARG A 232 21.99 -13.48 -31.58
CA ARG A 232 22.28 -12.03 -31.70
C ARG A 232 22.02 -11.27 -30.40
N LEU A 233 20.96 -11.64 -29.68
CA LEU A 233 20.60 -11.00 -28.40
C LEU A 233 21.60 -11.28 -27.28
N SER A 234 22.25 -12.46 -27.28
CA SER A 234 23.22 -12.81 -26.24
C SER A 234 24.41 -11.86 -26.20
N GLY A 235 24.91 -11.44 -27.38
CA GLY A 235 25.98 -10.45 -27.54
C GLY A 235 25.53 -8.99 -27.38
N HIS A 236 24.22 -8.71 -27.37
CA HIS A 236 23.71 -7.36 -27.19
C HIS A 236 23.75 -6.94 -25.71
N GLN A 237 24.31 -5.76 -25.45
CA GLN A 237 24.32 -5.14 -24.13
C GLN A 237 23.21 -4.11 -24.02
N ASN A 238 22.52 -4.11 -22.88
CA ASN A 238 21.46 -3.16 -22.60
C ASN A 238 22.06 -1.79 -22.22
N VAL A 239 22.03 -0.84 -23.14
CA VAL A 239 22.55 0.52 -22.95
C VAL A 239 21.49 1.53 -22.47
N ARG A 240 20.22 1.10 -22.31
CA ARG A 240 19.14 1.97 -21.78
C ARG A 240 19.45 2.62 -20.43
N PRO A 241 20.15 1.95 -19.48
CA PRO A 241 20.54 2.58 -18.23
C PRO A 241 21.39 3.84 -18.45
N VAL A 242 22.36 3.80 -19.37
CA VAL A 242 23.22 4.95 -19.70
C VAL A 242 22.43 6.04 -20.43
N ALA A 243 21.50 5.67 -21.32
CA ALA A 243 20.60 6.64 -21.95
C ALA A 243 19.74 7.36 -20.89
N SER A 244 19.24 6.63 -19.89
CA SER A 244 18.45 7.20 -18.80
C SER A 244 19.27 8.16 -17.94
N LEU A 245 20.55 7.83 -17.69
CA LEU A 245 21.50 8.73 -17.02
C LEU A 245 21.73 10.02 -17.81
N LEU A 246 21.97 9.92 -19.12
CA LEU A 246 22.18 11.08 -19.99
C LEU A 246 20.95 12.00 -20.02
N SER A 247 19.75 11.46 -20.23
CA SER A 247 18.50 12.24 -20.18
C SER A 247 18.27 12.88 -18.81
N HIS A 248 18.58 12.17 -17.72
CA HIS A 248 18.43 12.70 -16.37
C HIS A 248 19.40 13.87 -16.11
N LEU A 249 20.68 13.67 -16.43
CA LEU A 249 21.71 14.70 -16.25
C LEU A 249 21.42 15.93 -17.10
N ASP A 250 21.00 15.76 -18.36
CA ASP A 250 20.60 16.86 -19.23
C ASP A 250 19.51 17.74 -18.61
N ARG A 251 18.44 17.11 -18.08
CA ARG A 251 17.31 17.82 -17.48
C ARG A 251 17.66 18.58 -16.20
N VAL A 252 18.60 18.06 -15.43
CA VAL A 252 19.08 18.70 -14.19
C VAL A 252 20.07 19.82 -14.52
N LEU A 253 21.08 19.53 -15.33
CA LEU A 253 22.19 20.45 -15.63
C LEU A 253 21.74 21.61 -16.52
N SER A 254 20.77 21.42 -17.41
CA SER A 254 20.17 22.50 -18.21
C SER A 254 19.47 23.55 -17.35
N LYS A 255 19.02 23.17 -16.14
CA LYS A 255 18.46 24.09 -15.12
C LYS A 255 19.54 24.64 -14.17
N GLY A 256 20.81 24.26 -14.34
CA GLY A 256 21.89 24.62 -13.41
C GLY A 256 21.79 23.95 -12.03
N LEU A 257 21.05 22.84 -11.93
CA LEU A 257 20.83 22.13 -10.68
C LEU A 257 21.92 21.08 -10.43
N VAL A 258 22.02 20.64 -9.17
CA VAL A 258 22.88 19.53 -8.77
C VAL A 258 22.15 18.20 -8.98
N PRO A 259 22.77 17.17 -9.57
CA PRO A 259 22.16 15.86 -9.81
C PRO A 259 22.05 15.03 -8.52
N THR A 260 21.22 15.53 -7.59
CA THR A 260 21.02 14.92 -6.28
C THR A 260 20.33 13.58 -6.37
N ALA A 261 19.67 13.20 -7.47
CA ALA A 261 19.01 11.89 -7.61
C ALA A 261 19.92 10.76 -8.10
N ILE A 262 21.24 10.97 -8.11
CA ILE A 262 22.22 9.96 -8.48
C ILE A 262 23.09 9.61 -7.28
N ASP A 263 23.12 8.33 -6.92
CA ASP A 263 24.08 7.78 -5.96
C ASP A 263 25.32 7.26 -6.70
N ILE A 264 26.50 7.59 -6.18
CA ILE A 264 27.79 7.15 -6.73
C ILE A 264 28.46 6.20 -5.74
N THR A 265 28.86 5.04 -6.23
CA THR A 265 29.72 4.09 -5.51
C THR A 265 30.93 3.75 -6.39
N PRO A 266 32.02 3.17 -5.86
CA PRO A 266 33.21 2.88 -6.66
C PRO A 266 32.96 2.04 -7.92
N ASN A 267 31.95 1.15 -7.89
CA ASN A 267 31.71 0.18 -8.97
C ASN A 267 30.46 0.48 -9.82
N LYS A 268 29.58 1.37 -9.36
CA LYS A 268 28.32 1.69 -10.05
C LYS A 268 27.77 3.07 -9.69
N LEU A 269 26.98 3.63 -10.59
CA LEU A 269 26.00 4.68 -10.28
C LEU A 269 24.62 4.07 -10.10
N THR A 270 23.77 4.73 -9.31
CA THR A 270 22.34 4.43 -9.24
C THR A 270 21.55 5.71 -9.51
N VAL A 271 20.73 5.72 -10.55
CA VAL A 271 19.83 6.83 -10.87
C VAL A 271 18.46 6.53 -10.26
N HIS A 272 18.00 7.38 -9.34
CA HIS A 272 16.62 7.34 -8.85
C HIS A 272 15.73 8.06 -9.86
N HIS A 273 15.00 7.30 -10.66
CA HIS A 273 14.30 7.78 -11.83
C HIS A 273 12.78 7.68 -11.66
N ARG A 274 12.07 8.71 -12.09
CA ARG A 274 10.61 8.68 -12.29
C ARG A 274 10.31 8.62 -13.77
N HIS A 275 9.72 7.52 -14.21
CA HIS A 275 9.24 7.35 -15.58
C HIS A 275 8.19 8.39 -15.95
N GLU A 276 8.33 8.92 -17.15
CA GLU A 276 7.31 9.79 -17.74
C GLU A 276 6.12 8.97 -18.24
N ILE A 277 4.92 9.56 -18.14
CA ILE A 277 3.72 8.98 -18.73
C ILE A 277 3.71 9.31 -20.21
N THR A 278 4.31 8.45 -21.02
CA THR A 278 4.40 8.61 -22.49
C THR A 278 3.14 8.15 -23.22
N ARG A 279 2.23 7.46 -22.51
CA ARG A 279 1.03 6.86 -23.08
C ARG A 279 0.06 7.84 -23.77
N PHE A 280 0.08 9.09 -23.33
CA PHE A 280 -0.78 10.15 -23.87
C PHE A 280 -0.08 11.02 -24.93
N GLY A 281 1.21 10.77 -25.22
CA GLY A 281 2.00 11.41 -26.28
C GLY A 281 2.27 12.91 -26.11
N GLU A 282 3.05 13.50 -27.03
CA GLU A 282 2.97 14.95 -27.28
C GLU A 282 1.63 15.23 -27.94
N LEU A 283 0.74 15.92 -27.23
CA LEU A 283 -0.63 16.21 -27.66
C LEU A 283 -0.66 17.20 -28.84
N LYS A 284 -0.23 16.78 -30.03
CA LYS A 284 -0.34 17.59 -31.26
C LYS A 284 -1.78 17.51 -31.77
N GLY A 285 -2.38 18.70 -31.86
CA GLY A 285 -3.83 18.92 -31.91
C GLY A 285 -4.56 18.42 -33.15
N GLY A 286 -5.89 18.41 -33.02
CA GLY A 286 -6.85 18.12 -34.11
C GLY A 286 -8.17 17.48 -33.65
N GLY A 287 -8.20 16.90 -32.44
CA GLY A 287 -9.39 16.24 -31.87
C GLY A 287 -10.02 16.97 -30.67
N ALA A 288 -11.14 16.43 -30.17
CA ALA A 288 -11.74 16.86 -28.90
C ALA A 288 -10.69 16.77 -27.77
N PRO A 289 -10.71 17.68 -26.79
CA PRO A 289 -9.69 17.70 -25.75
C PRO A 289 -9.77 16.43 -24.89
N LEU A 290 -8.67 15.66 -24.85
CA LEU A 290 -8.49 14.50 -23.97
C LEU A 290 -8.87 14.86 -22.52
N ARG A 291 -9.75 14.06 -21.90
CA ARG A 291 -10.12 14.19 -20.49
C ARG A 291 -9.56 13.01 -19.69
N ILE A 292 -8.93 13.30 -18.56
CA ILE A 292 -8.33 12.31 -17.66
C ILE A 292 -8.96 12.47 -16.27
N PHE A 293 -9.57 11.40 -15.77
CA PHE A 293 -10.06 11.32 -14.39
C PHE A 293 -9.19 10.36 -13.60
N ILE A 294 -8.71 10.80 -12.44
CA ILE A 294 -7.89 9.99 -11.52
C ILE A 294 -8.68 9.77 -10.23
N THR A 295 -8.87 8.53 -9.82
CA THR A 295 -9.66 8.18 -8.62
C THR A 295 -8.83 7.34 -7.66
N ASP A 296 -8.67 7.79 -6.41
CA ASP A 296 -7.95 7.03 -5.38
C ASP A 296 -8.41 7.41 -3.96
N ALA A 297 -8.10 6.60 -2.95
CA ALA A 297 -8.44 6.89 -1.56
C ALA A 297 -7.38 7.71 -0.81
N THR A 298 -6.14 7.63 -1.24
CA THR A 298 -4.96 8.05 -0.48
C THR A 298 -4.00 8.97 -1.24
N ILE A 299 -4.20 9.14 -2.56
CA ILE A 299 -3.28 9.84 -3.48
C ILE A 299 -2.90 11.22 -2.96
N SER A 300 -1.60 11.51 -3.06
CA SER A 300 -1.04 12.80 -2.69
C SER A 300 -1.10 13.79 -3.84
N GLU A 301 -1.67 14.97 -3.60
CA GLU A 301 -1.64 16.07 -4.57
C GLU A 301 -0.20 16.49 -4.92
N MET A 302 0.68 16.55 -3.92
CA MET A 302 2.08 16.95 -4.09
C MET A 302 2.82 16.00 -5.05
N ILE A 303 2.60 14.69 -4.92
CA ILE A 303 3.29 13.66 -5.71
C ILE A 303 2.65 13.51 -7.09
N VAL A 304 1.31 13.48 -7.20
CA VAL A 304 0.65 13.31 -8.50
C VAL A 304 0.93 14.48 -9.44
N ARG A 305 1.12 15.70 -8.91
CA ARG A 305 1.54 16.89 -9.68
C ARG A 305 2.96 16.78 -10.26
N GLN A 306 3.81 15.92 -9.70
CA GLN A 306 5.10 15.58 -10.30
C GLN A 306 4.95 14.67 -11.52
N CYS A 307 3.84 13.95 -11.63
CA CYS A 307 3.60 12.97 -12.68
C CYS A 307 2.79 13.54 -13.85
N LEU A 308 1.80 14.39 -13.56
CA LEU A 308 0.87 14.98 -14.53
C LEU A 308 0.51 16.43 -14.15
N PRO A 309 0.23 17.31 -15.13
CA PRO A 309 -0.22 18.67 -14.88
C PRO A 309 -1.69 18.68 -14.44
N ILE A 310 -1.95 18.53 -13.14
CA ILE A 310 -3.32 18.44 -12.58
C ILE A 310 -4.04 19.79 -12.65
N ASP A 311 -5.19 19.84 -13.33
CA ASP A 311 -6.04 21.04 -13.43
C ASP A 311 -6.92 21.22 -12.20
N THR A 312 -7.49 20.12 -11.68
CA THR A 312 -8.39 20.15 -10.53
C THR A 312 -8.11 18.99 -9.60
N PHE A 313 -7.98 19.27 -8.31
CA PHE A 313 -7.87 18.26 -7.25
C PHE A 313 -9.03 18.44 -6.28
N ARG A 314 -9.84 17.40 -6.08
CA ARG A 314 -10.97 17.40 -5.15
C ARG A 314 -10.81 16.28 -4.14
N GLU A 315 -10.95 16.62 -2.88
CA GLU A 315 -11.02 15.64 -1.79
C GLU A 315 -12.45 15.56 -1.28
N VAL A 316 -12.97 14.33 -1.20
CA VAL A 316 -14.28 14.04 -0.62
C VAL A 316 -14.06 13.23 0.65
N TYR A 317 -14.63 13.73 1.74
CA TYR A 317 -14.59 13.06 3.03
C TYR A 317 -15.80 12.15 3.17
N GLY A 318 -15.55 10.87 3.41
CA GLY A 318 -16.58 9.88 3.73
C GLY A 318 -16.38 9.40 5.16
N GLN A 319 -17.41 9.53 6.01
CA GLN A 319 -17.36 9.01 7.36
C GLN A 319 -17.40 7.48 7.32
N ARG A 320 -16.43 6.85 7.99
CA ARG A 320 -16.37 5.39 8.15
C ARG A 320 -17.29 5.01 9.30
N ASN A 321 -18.30 4.18 9.04
CA ASN A 321 -19.13 3.55 10.08
C ASN A 321 -18.34 2.41 10.73
N ALA A 322 -17.43 2.78 11.63
CA ALA A 322 -16.55 1.88 12.34
C ALA A 322 -16.33 2.38 13.77
N ILE A 323 -16.08 1.43 14.66
CA ILE A 323 -15.58 1.70 16.01
C ILE A 323 -14.09 1.44 15.98
N VAL A 324 -13.29 2.49 16.15
CA VAL A 324 -11.84 2.41 16.07
C VAL A 324 -11.24 2.44 17.48
N VAL A 325 -10.60 1.35 17.86
CA VAL A 325 -9.81 1.25 19.09
C VAL A 325 -8.33 1.16 18.74
N GLN A 326 -7.55 2.14 19.19
CA GLN A 326 -6.16 2.29 18.79
C GLN A 326 -5.21 2.21 19.99
N CYS A 327 -4.06 1.58 19.77
CA CYS A 327 -2.99 1.51 20.76
C CYS A 327 -2.40 2.90 21.03
N SER A 328 -2.22 3.29 22.29
CA SER A 328 -1.72 4.63 22.64
C SER A 328 -0.21 4.70 22.89
N ASP A 329 0.43 3.59 23.25
CA ASP A 329 1.78 3.58 23.81
C ASP A 329 2.79 2.73 23.01
N SER A 330 2.36 2.09 21.92
CA SER A 330 3.21 1.18 21.15
C SER A 330 3.08 1.35 19.65
N MET A 331 4.22 1.39 18.94
CA MET A 331 4.25 1.32 17.47
C MET A 331 4.08 -0.10 16.92
N CYS A 332 4.18 -1.12 17.79
CA CYS A 332 4.19 -2.53 17.42
C CYS A 332 5.07 -2.81 16.18
N SER A 333 6.34 -2.40 16.26
CA SER A 333 7.30 -2.65 15.19
C SER A 333 7.43 -4.15 14.93
N THR A 334 7.72 -4.52 13.68
CA THR A 334 7.97 -5.91 13.28
C THR A 334 9.05 -6.56 14.17
N SER A 335 10.12 -5.83 14.49
CA SER A 335 11.17 -6.31 15.39
C SER A 335 10.66 -6.61 16.80
N SER A 336 9.70 -5.82 17.32
CA SER A 336 9.08 -6.05 18.64
C SER A 336 8.22 -7.32 18.72
N LEU A 337 7.93 -7.96 17.57
CA LEU A 337 7.19 -9.22 17.46
C LEU A 337 8.06 -10.38 16.96
N THR A 338 9.34 -10.15 16.66
CA THR A 338 10.23 -11.14 16.05
C THR A 338 11.40 -11.47 16.98
N PRO A 339 11.31 -12.51 17.83
CA PRO A 339 12.38 -12.89 18.75
C PRO A 339 13.72 -13.13 18.05
N ALA A 340 13.71 -13.79 16.89
CA ALA A 340 14.92 -14.09 16.11
C ALA A 340 15.71 -12.85 15.65
N LYS A 341 15.10 -11.64 15.66
CA LYS A 341 15.77 -10.38 15.31
C LYS A 341 16.33 -9.63 16.52
N GLN A 342 16.24 -10.21 17.73
CA GLN A 342 16.63 -9.55 18.97
C GLN A 342 17.99 -10.05 19.47
N ASN A 343 18.87 -9.10 19.74
CA ASN A 343 20.20 -9.33 20.30
C ASN A 343 20.09 -9.38 21.84
N GLY A 344 19.56 -10.46 22.40
CA GLY A 344 19.53 -10.69 23.85
C GLY A 344 18.33 -11.48 24.37
N ALA A 345 18.54 -12.33 25.39
CA ALA A 345 17.50 -13.20 25.93
C ALA A 345 16.29 -12.43 26.53
N ALA A 346 16.51 -11.26 27.12
CA ALA A 346 15.43 -10.44 27.67
C ALA A 346 14.55 -9.80 26.58
N SER A 347 15.15 -9.27 25.51
CA SER A 347 14.43 -8.71 24.37
C SER A 347 13.73 -9.79 23.55
N GLN A 348 14.34 -10.98 23.41
CA GLN A 348 13.71 -12.16 22.82
C GLN A 348 12.45 -12.59 23.59
N ARG A 349 12.54 -12.75 24.93
CA ARG A 349 11.38 -13.06 25.78
C ARG A 349 10.28 -12.00 25.68
N ARG A 350 10.65 -10.72 25.61
CA ARG A 350 9.69 -9.62 25.42
C ARG A 350 8.98 -9.72 24.07
N ALA A 351 9.71 -10.00 22.99
CA ALA A 351 9.12 -10.15 21.66
C ALA A 351 8.21 -11.38 21.58
N MET A 352 8.59 -12.50 22.20
CA MET A 352 7.77 -13.71 22.28
C MET A 352 6.48 -13.46 23.04
N LYS A 353 6.57 -12.74 24.17
CA LYS A 353 5.39 -12.33 24.94
C LYS A 353 4.47 -11.42 24.11
N ARG A 354 5.01 -10.43 23.39
CA ARG A 354 4.19 -9.54 22.55
C ARG A 354 3.50 -10.28 21.41
N LEU A 355 4.18 -11.24 20.77
CA LEU A 355 3.56 -12.09 19.76
C LEU A 355 2.43 -12.95 20.38
N SER A 356 2.65 -13.50 21.56
CA SER A 356 1.62 -14.23 22.31
C SER A 356 0.45 -13.34 22.73
N ASP A 357 0.68 -12.07 23.10
CA ASP A 357 -0.37 -11.10 23.39
C ASP A 357 -1.25 -10.84 22.15
N VAL A 358 -0.65 -10.76 20.95
CA VAL A 358 -1.38 -10.61 19.68
C VAL A 358 -2.18 -11.87 19.36
N GLN A 359 -1.57 -13.06 19.50
CA GLN A 359 -2.26 -14.33 19.27
C GLN A 359 -3.47 -14.46 20.20
N ALA A 360 -3.30 -14.19 21.50
CA ALA A 360 -4.38 -14.28 22.47
C ALA A 360 -5.54 -13.31 22.16
N LEU A 361 -5.24 -12.10 21.68
CA LEU A 361 -6.26 -11.17 21.22
C LEU A 361 -7.04 -11.73 20.03
N VAL A 362 -6.34 -12.27 19.03
CA VAL A 362 -6.98 -12.85 17.83
C VAL A 362 -7.81 -14.08 18.19
N ASP A 363 -7.29 -14.97 19.04
CA ASP A 363 -7.99 -16.17 19.51
C ASP A 363 -9.27 -15.79 20.27
N GLU A 364 -9.19 -14.80 21.16
CA GLU A 364 -10.34 -14.31 21.91
C GLU A 364 -11.40 -13.73 20.97
N LEU A 365 -11.00 -12.91 19.99
CA LEU A 365 -11.91 -12.38 18.99
C LEU A 365 -12.53 -13.52 18.15
N ALA A 366 -11.76 -14.55 17.80
CA ALA A 366 -12.26 -15.66 16.98
C ALA A 366 -13.38 -16.45 17.67
N THR A 367 -13.44 -16.44 19.01
CA THR A 367 -14.51 -17.11 19.77
C THR A 367 -15.91 -16.53 19.54
N THR A 368 -16.03 -15.31 19.00
CA THR A 368 -17.34 -14.72 18.66
C THR A 368 -17.99 -15.40 17.47
N GLY A 369 -17.24 -16.15 16.67
CA GLY A 369 -17.69 -16.73 15.40
C GLY A 369 -17.80 -15.72 14.25
N THR A 370 -17.46 -14.44 14.45
CA THR A 370 -17.45 -13.44 13.38
C THR A 370 -16.19 -13.57 12.51
N ASP A 371 -16.28 -13.24 11.23
CA ASP A 371 -15.12 -13.19 10.35
C ASP A 371 -14.19 -12.02 10.70
N ILE A 372 -12.90 -12.32 10.86
CA ILE A 372 -11.86 -11.39 11.29
C ILE A 372 -10.81 -11.27 10.19
N LEU A 373 -10.48 -10.05 9.82
CA LEU A 373 -9.31 -9.76 9.00
C LEU A 373 -8.15 -9.32 9.90
N VAL A 374 -7.01 -9.99 9.78
CA VAL A 374 -5.75 -9.59 10.42
C VAL A 374 -4.76 -9.17 9.35
N VAL A 375 -4.31 -7.91 9.40
CA VAL A 375 -3.34 -7.36 8.45
C VAL A 375 -2.08 -6.92 9.19
N GLY A 376 -0.91 -7.23 8.65
CA GLY A 376 0.35 -6.84 9.28
C GLY A 376 1.59 -7.09 8.42
N PRO A 377 2.79 -7.08 9.02
CA PRO A 377 4.01 -7.42 8.31
C PRO A 377 3.99 -8.88 7.82
N SER A 378 4.49 -9.14 6.61
CA SER A 378 4.51 -10.47 6.00
C SER A 378 5.24 -11.53 6.83
N ILE A 379 6.22 -11.16 7.65
CA ILE A 379 6.89 -12.09 8.57
C ILE A 379 6.02 -12.52 9.76
N ILE A 380 4.94 -11.78 10.03
CA ILE A 380 3.98 -12.08 11.11
C ILE A 380 2.74 -12.77 10.55
N THR A 381 2.12 -12.19 9.52
CA THR A 381 0.87 -12.72 8.93
C THR A 381 1.10 -13.71 7.77
N GLY A 382 2.34 -13.88 7.33
CA GLY A 382 2.71 -14.80 6.25
C GLY A 382 2.69 -14.16 4.85
N ASN A 383 3.46 -14.75 3.95
CA ASN A 383 3.45 -14.48 2.51
C ASN A 383 3.76 -15.80 1.77
N PRO A 384 2.72 -16.58 1.38
CA PRO A 384 2.88 -17.86 0.69
C PRO A 384 3.63 -17.73 -0.64
N ALA A 385 3.43 -16.63 -1.38
CA ALA A 385 4.12 -16.39 -2.65
C ALA A 385 5.65 -16.27 -2.50
N ARG A 386 6.14 -15.96 -1.29
CA ARG A 386 7.57 -15.94 -0.95
C ARG A 386 7.99 -17.09 -0.02
N GLY A 387 7.13 -18.09 0.19
CA GLY A 387 7.39 -19.20 1.11
C GLY A 387 7.49 -18.78 2.59
N ILE A 388 6.96 -17.62 2.96
CA ILE A 388 6.99 -17.12 4.34
C ILE A 388 5.73 -17.62 5.07
N GLY A 389 5.89 -18.52 6.04
CA GLY A 389 4.80 -18.98 6.90
C GLY A 389 4.35 -17.90 7.91
N SER A 390 3.07 -17.91 8.26
CA SER A 390 2.52 -17.08 9.34
C SER A 390 3.14 -17.46 10.70
N LYS A 391 3.31 -16.47 11.57
CA LYS A 391 3.65 -16.67 12.99
C LYS A 391 2.43 -16.69 13.90
N LEU A 392 1.26 -16.37 13.35
CA LEU A 392 -0.02 -16.50 14.01
C LEU A 392 -0.70 -17.79 13.58
N ALA A 393 -1.23 -18.53 14.57
CA ALA A 393 -2.19 -19.59 14.33
C ALA A 393 -3.53 -18.97 13.92
N THR A 394 -4.27 -19.66 13.06
CA THR A 394 -5.54 -19.15 12.51
C THR A 394 -6.67 -20.15 12.77
N ALA A 395 -7.78 -19.62 13.29
CA ALA A 395 -9.06 -20.31 13.29
C ALA A 395 -9.74 -20.14 11.90
N PRO A 396 -10.76 -20.95 11.55
CA PRO A 396 -11.40 -20.89 10.23
C PRO A 396 -11.97 -19.51 9.85
N ASN A 397 -12.45 -18.74 10.83
CA ASN A 397 -12.98 -17.38 10.67
C ASN A 397 -11.92 -16.27 10.76
N VAL A 398 -10.63 -16.62 10.74
CA VAL A 398 -9.52 -15.65 10.79
C VAL A 398 -8.78 -15.63 9.45
N HIS A 399 -8.89 -14.51 8.75
CA HIS A 399 -8.21 -14.25 7.48
C HIS A 399 -6.95 -13.45 7.72
N LEU A 400 -5.83 -13.88 7.12
CA LEU A 400 -4.57 -13.16 7.19
C LEU A 400 -4.28 -12.43 5.86
N ALA A 401 -3.81 -11.20 5.95
CA ALA A 401 -3.20 -10.47 4.86
C ALA A 401 -1.92 -9.77 5.33
N HIS A 402 -1.10 -9.32 4.38
CA HIS A 402 0.10 -8.56 4.70
C HIS A 402 0.15 -7.22 3.96
N PHE A 403 0.90 -6.27 4.54
CA PHE A 403 1.18 -5.00 3.89
C PHE A 403 1.77 -5.21 2.49
N GLY A 404 1.25 -4.49 1.51
CA GLY A 404 1.57 -4.62 0.09
C GLY A 404 0.71 -5.65 -0.67
N ALA A 405 -0.15 -6.40 0.03
CA ALA A 405 -1.02 -7.43 -0.57
C ALA A 405 -2.50 -7.25 -0.22
N VAL A 406 -2.93 -6.03 0.13
CA VAL A 406 -4.33 -5.72 0.44
C VAL A 406 -5.10 -5.09 -0.72
N ARG A 407 -4.42 -4.50 -1.72
CA ARG A 407 -5.08 -3.81 -2.84
C ARG A 407 -5.78 -4.79 -3.81
N GLY A 408 -6.92 -4.38 -4.36
CA GLY A 408 -7.63 -5.16 -5.40
C GLY A 408 -8.25 -6.49 -4.93
N ILE A 409 -8.46 -6.65 -3.62
CA ILE A 409 -9.09 -7.85 -3.04
C ILE A 409 -10.39 -7.45 -2.34
N ASP A 410 -11.50 -8.05 -2.78
CA ASP A 410 -12.83 -7.89 -2.18
C ASP A 410 -13.22 -9.03 -1.22
N ALA A 411 -12.27 -9.90 -0.88
CA ALA A 411 -12.53 -11.11 -0.09
C ALA A 411 -12.95 -10.81 1.36
N TRP A 412 -12.71 -9.60 1.87
CA TRP A 412 -12.87 -9.26 3.28
C TRP A 412 -13.99 -8.26 3.56
N LYS A 413 -14.86 -7.98 2.59
CA LYS A 413 -16.00 -7.08 2.77
C LYS A 413 -16.99 -7.57 3.83
N THR A 414 -17.04 -8.87 4.09
CA THR A 414 -17.91 -9.51 5.09
C THR A 414 -17.26 -9.61 6.47
N CYS A 415 -15.96 -9.32 6.60
CA CYS A 415 -15.30 -9.30 7.91
C CYS A 415 -15.92 -8.19 8.77
N GLU A 416 -16.24 -8.51 10.02
CA GLU A 416 -16.82 -7.59 11.01
C GLU A 416 -15.75 -6.95 11.89
N VAL A 417 -14.55 -7.56 11.94
CA VAL A 417 -13.42 -7.10 12.75
C VAL A 417 -12.16 -6.99 11.89
N LEU A 418 -11.43 -5.87 12.05
CA LEU A 418 -10.07 -5.70 11.55
C LEU A 418 -9.10 -5.62 12.73
N VAL A 419 -8.03 -6.42 12.70
CA VAL A 419 -6.85 -6.25 13.55
C VAL A 419 -5.66 -5.84 12.68
N LEU A 420 -5.24 -4.57 12.79
CA LEU A 420 -4.08 -4.05 12.08
C LEU A 420 -2.83 -4.08 12.98
N ILE A 421 -1.87 -4.91 12.63
CA ILE A 421 -0.63 -5.13 13.40
C ILE A 421 0.46 -4.18 12.91
N GLY A 422 0.80 -3.18 13.73
CA GLY A 422 1.92 -2.27 13.46
C GLY A 422 1.66 -1.33 12.29
N ARG A 423 2.68 -1.13 11.45
CA ARG A 423 2.66 -0.24 10.28
C ARG A 423 3.69 -0.68 9.23
N ASN A 424 3.51 -0.29 7.98
CA ASN A 424 4.48 -0.50 6.92
C ASN A 424 5.60 0.56 7.00
N GLU A 425 6.64 0.31 7.79
CA GLU A 425 7.75 1.26 7.98
C GLU A 425 8.94 0.97 7.03
N PRO A 426 9.16 1.80 6.00
CA PRO A 426 10.38 1.73 5.19
C PRO A 426 11.61 2.30 5.94
N ALA A 427 12.81 2.09 5.41
CA ALA A 427 14.02 2.77 5.90
C ALA A 427 14.05 4.24 5.42
N PRO A 428 14.65 5.18 6.18
CA PRO A 428 14.76 6.59 5.77
C PRO A 428 15.33 6.77 4.37
N GLN A 429 16.48 6.12 4.11
CA GLN A 429 17.14 6.21 2.81
C GLN A 429 16.27 5.71 1.66
N ALA A 430 15.44 4.69 1.89
CA ALA A 430 14.54 4.18 0.86
C ALA A 430 13.46 5.22 0.49
N VAL A 431 12.94 5.95 1.47
CA VAL A 431 11.97 7.03 1.24
C VAL A 431 12.64 8.23 0.57
N GLU A 432 13.82 8.61 1.02
CA GLU A 432 14.64 9.66 0.40
C GLU A 432 14.94 9.34 -1.07
N ASN A 433 15.29 8.09 -1.38
CA ASN A 433 15.58 7.66 -2.75
C ASN A 433 14.33 7.72 -3.65
N ILE A 434 13.14 7.45 -3.12
CA ILE A 434 11.89 7.63 -3.85
C ILE A 434 11.58 9.13 -4.03
N ALA A 435 11.78 9.95 -3.00
CA ALA A 435 11.60 11.39 -3.09
C ALA A 435 12.57 12.02 -4.11
N ARG A 436 13.82 11.58 -4.15
CA ARG A 436 14.80 11.96 -5.17
C ARG A 436 14.29 11.68 -6.57
N ALA A 437 13.65 10.53 -6.81
CA ALA A 437 13.03 10.23 -8.10
C ALA A 437 11.89 11.20 -8.47
N PHE A 438 11.06 11.61 -7.50
CA PHE A 438 9.95 12.52 -7.77
C PHE A 438 10.36 13.99 -7.93
N PHE A 439 11.34 14.45 -7.15
CA PHE A 439 11.67 15.87 -6.99
C PHE A 439 13.10 16.22 -7.47
N TYR A 440 13.69 15.40 -8.35
CA TYR A 440 15.07 15.61 -8.84
C TYR A 440 15.29 16.94 -9.56
N ASP A 441 14.24 17.51 -10.16
CA ASP A 441 14.29 18.74 -10.95
C ASP A 441 13.61 19.93 -10.28
N ASP A 442 13.37 19.81 -8.96
CA ASP A 442 12.94 20.88 -8.08
C ASP A 442 14.12 21.83 -7.79
N PRO A 443 13.95 23.16 -7.92
CA PRO A 443 15.01 24.12 -7.65
C PRO A 443 15.45 24.15 -6.18
N THR A 444 14.60 23.69 -5.26
CA THR A 444 14.92 23.61 -3.83
C THR A 444 15.45 22.21 -3.52
N PRO A 445 16.73 22.04 -3.11
CA PRO A 445 17.28 20.73 -2.82
C PRO A 445 16.51 19.99 -1.71
N LEU A 446 16.45 18.66 -1.80
CA LEU A 446 15.91 17.81 -0.73
C LEU A 446 16.87 17.78 0.47
N GLN A 447 16.32 17.78 1.69
CA GLN A 447 17.12 17.53 2.89
C GLN A 447 17.31 16.04 3.13
N LEU A 448 18.37 15.44 2.58
CA LEU A 448 18.65 14.00 2.69
C LEU A 448 19.44 13.71 3.97
N THR A 449 18.75 13.43 5.07
CA THR A 449 19.34 13.26 6.40
C THR A 449 19.68 11.80 6.74
N GLY A 450 19.12 10.84 6.00
CA GLY A 450 19.22 9.42 6.29
C GLY A 450 18.56 9.00 7.61
N GLN A 451 17.81 9.90 8.25
CA GLN A 451 17.31 9.75 9.62
C GLN A 451 15.88 10.22 9.76
N TRP A 452 15.17 9.58 10.70
CA TRP A 452 13.87 10.06 11.13
C TRP A 452 13.98 11.18 12.16
N LYS A 453 12.95 12.02 12.17
CA LYS A 453 12.75 13.05 13.18
C LYS A 453 11.51 12.73 13.99
N SER A 454 11.64 12.79 15.31
CA SER A 454 10.49 12.77 16.19
C SER A 454 9.64 14.03 15.99
N GLN A 455 8.33 13.83 15.85
CA GLN A 455 7.34 14.88 15.70
C GLN A 455 6.07 14.54 16.50
N THR A 456 5.42 15.56 17.03
CA THR A 456 4.12 15.41 17.69
C THR A 456 3.00 15.37 16.65
N ARG A 457 2.17 14.33 16.70
CA ARG A 457 0.97 14.18 15.86
C ARG A 457 -0.25 13.93 16.75
N GLY A 458 -1.36 14.57 16.40
CA GLY A 458 -2.66 14.40 17.07
C GLY A 458 -3.39 13.17 16.55
N PHE A 459 -4.20 12.55 17.42
CA PHE A 459 -5.23 11.60 17.01
C PHE A 459 -6.51 12.38 16.65
N ASP A 460 -7.19 11.97 15.59
CA ASP A 460 -8.52 12.47 15.26
C ASP A 460 -9.56 11.78 16.16
N MET A 461 -9.71 12.23 17.41
CA MET A 461 -10.62 11.59 18.37
C MET A 461 -12.09 11.85 18.03
N ALA A 462 -12.92 10.79 18.02
CA ALA A 462 -14.37 10.91 17.82
C ALA A 462 -15.06 11.74 18.93
N SER A 463 -14.44 11.82 20.12
CA SER A 463 -14.88 12.67 21.23
C SER A 463 -14.58 14.15 21.05
N GLY A 464 -13.73 14.52 20.07
CA GLY A 464 -13.16 15.87 19.92
C GLY A 464 -12.01 16.19 20.88
N GLU A 465 -11.55 15.23 21.70
CA GLU A 465 -10.43 15.43 22.62
C GLU A 465 -9.10 15.60 21.87
N GLN A 466 -8.29 16.58 22.27
CA GLN A 466 -6.98 16.83 21.67
C GLN A 466 -5.91 15.98 22.35
N ILE A 467 -5.70 14.76 21.84
CA ILE A 467 -4.66 13.84 22.31
C ILE A 467 -3.58 13.74 21.24
N GLY A 468 -2.31 13.86 21.64
CA GLY A 468 -1.16 13.71 20.75
C GLY A 468 -0.18 12.64 21.21
N THR A 469 0.63 12.17 20.28
CA THR A 469 1.77 11.27 20.53
C THR A 469 2.97 11.69 19.69
N ILE A 470 4.16 11.32 20.16
CA ILE A 470 5.38 11.41 19.39
C ILE A 470 5.46 10.23 18.42
N VAL A 471 5.67 10.55 17.15
CA VAL A 471 5.90 9.61 16.05
C VAL A 471 7.10 10.03 15.22
N GLU A 472 7.63 9.11 14.44
CA GLU A 472 8.73 9.38 13.52
C GLU A 472 8.21 9.88 12.17
N GLY A 473 8.83 10.95 11.68
CA GLY A 473 8.62 11.53 10.35
C GLY A 473 9.94 11.98 9.75
N HIS A 474 9.87 12.87 8.77
CA HIS A 474 11.06 13.36 8.08
C HIS A 474 11.14 14.89 8.11
N HIS A 475 12.37 15.44 8.06
CA HIS A 475 12.63 16.88 8.10
C HIS A 475 12.06 17.60 6.86
N ASP A 476 12.35 17.07 5.68
CA ASP A 476 11.80 17.57 4.42
C ASP A 476 10.33 17.15 4.26
N PRO A 477 9.38 18.09 4.06
CA PRO A 477 7.97 17.77 3.89
C PRO A 477 7.67 16.93 2.66
N ARG A 478 8.45 17.03 1.58
CA ARG A 478 8.28 16.22 0.36
C ARG A 478 8.62 14.76 0.62
N VAL A 479 9.71 14.51 1.32
CA VAL A 479 10.09 13.15 1.75
C VAL A 479 9.09 12.61 2.77
N HIS A 480 8.58 13.46 3.67
CA HIS A 480 7.55 13.05 4.62
C HIS A 480 6.25 12.64 3.91
N GLU A 481 5.86 13.35 2.86
CA GLU A 481 4.69 13.00 2.05
C GLU A 481 4.85 11.62 1.37
N VAL A 482 6.04 11.33 0.83
CA VAL A 482 6.37 10.00 0.30
C VAL A 482 6.28 8.93 1.39
N LEU A 483 6.77 9.21 2.61
CA LEU A 483 6.60 8.30 3.74
C LEU A 483 5.11 8.02 4.02
N MET A 484 4.27 9.05 4.03
CA MET A 484 2.84 8.90 4.26
C MET A 484 2.15 8.05 3.19
N GLN A 485 2.52 8.20 1.91
CA GLN A 485 2.01 7.34 0.84
C GLN A 485 2.44 5.87 0.96
N ILE A 486 3.55 5.58 1.64
CA ILE A 486 4.02 4.19 1.85
C ILE A 486 3.42 3.58 3.12
N ARG A 487 3.33 4.36 4.20
CA ARG A 487 3.09 3.86 5.55
C ARG A 487 1.66 4.07 6.03
N GLU A 488 1.21 5.32 6.05
CA GLU A 488 -0.13 5.72 6.49
C GLU A 488 -1.18 5.25 5.48
N ALA A 489 -0.93 5.48 4.19
CA ALA A 489 -1.84 5.07 3.11
C ALA A 489 -2.07 3.55 3.07
N GLU A 490 -1.02 2.74 3.29
CA GLU A 490 -1.13 1.28 3.36
C GLU A 490 -2.06 0.84 4.51
N SER A 491 -1.96 1.52 5.66
CA SER A 491 -2.85 1.27 6.80
C SER A 491 -4.30 1.61 6.44
N ILE A 492 -4.52 2.80 5.87
CA ILE A 492 -5.85 3.26 5.44
C ILE A 492 -6.47 2.30 4.41
N GLN A 493 -5.66 1.79 3.46
CA GLN A 493 -6.12 0.82 2.48
C GLN A 493 -6.54 -0.50 3.10
N ALA A 494 -5.86 -0.95 4.16
CA ALA A 494 -6.26 -2.11 4.95
C ALA A 494 -7.59 -1.89 5.68
N LEU A 495 -7.81 -0.71 6.27
CA LEU A 495 -9.10 -0.34 6.89
C LEU A 495 -10.24 -0.39 5.87
N ASP A 496 -10.03 0.20 4.70
CA ASP A 496 -11.06 0.31 3.69
C ASP A 496 -11.44 -1.06 3.06
N ARG A 497 -10.69 -2.15 3.36
CA ARG A 497 -11.07 -3.51 2.95
C ARG A 497 -12.37 -4.00 3.60
N LEU A 498 -12.72 -3.47 4.76
CA LEU A 498 -13.98 -3.77 5.43
C LEU A 498 -15.18 -3.04 4.81
N ARG A 499 -14.95 -2.16 3.83
CA ARG A 499 -15.96 -1.32 3.14
C ARG A 499 -16.80 -0.47 4.10
N LEU A 500 -16.11 0.24 4.99
CA LEU A 500 -16.67 0.93 6.16
C LEU A 500 -17.68 2.05 5.88
N ILE A 501 -17.94 2.42 4.62
CA ILE A 501 -18.84 3.54 4.27
C ILE A 501 -20.29 3.08 4.09
N HIS A 502 -20.49 1.82 3.69
CA HIS A 502 -21.81 1.32 3.25
C HIS A 502 -22.45 0.32 4.22
N ASN A 503 -21.75 -0.07 5.28
CA ASN A 503 -22.26 -0.97 6.29
C ASN A 503 -23.26 -0.26 7.21
N ILE A 504 -24.36 -0.94 7.47
CA ILE A 504 -25.48 -0.46 8.30
C ILE A 504 -25.06 -0.42 9.77
N GLU A 505 -24.49 -1.53 10.24
CA GLU A 505 -23.91 -1.64 11.59
C GLU A 505 -22.41 -1.28 11.57
N PRO A 506 -21.92 -0.62 12.62
CA PRO A 506 -20.51 -0.31 12.74
C PRO A 506 -19.69 -1.60 12.84
N LYS A 507 -18.50 -1.59 12.23
CA LYS A 507 -17.52 -2.68 12.36
C LYS A 507 -16.43 -2.32 13.35
N LEU A 508 -15.78 -3.32 13.96
CA LEU A 508 -14.70 -3.09 14.92
C LEU A 508 -13.34 -3.01 14.20
N VAL A 509 -12.60 -1.93 14.43
CA VAL A 509 -11.24 -1.74 13.92
C VAL A 509 -10.28 -1.59 15.09
N ILE A 510 -9.33 -2.51 15.21
CA ILE A 510 -8.30 -2.53 16.23
C ILE A 510 -6.96 -2.20 15.60
N LEU A 511 -6.38 -1.05 15.96
CA LEU A 511 -5.08 -0.60 15.47
C LEU A 511 -4.02 -0.84 16.54
N LEU A 512 -3.12 -1.81 16.34
CA LEU A 512 -2.07 -2.14 17.29
C LEU A 512 -0.83 -1.22 17.18
N SER A 513 -0.97 -0.05 16.56
CA SER A 513 0.06 0.97 16.42
C SER A 513 -0.47 2.30 16.93
N LYS A 514 0.39 3.06 17.61
CA LYS A 514 0.10 4.43 18.04
C LYS A 514 0.26 5.48 16.94
N LEU A 515 0.55 5.08 15.70
CA LEU A 515 0.64 6.01 14.57
C LEU A 515 -0.75 6.59 14.25
N PRO A 516 -1.00 7.90 14.43
CA PRO A 516 -2.25 8.51 14.01
C PRO A 516 -2.41 8.39 12.49
N LEU A 517 -3.61 8.02 12.03
CA LEU A 517 -3.92 7.86 10.60
C LEU A 517 -4.80 9.03 10.12
N PRO A 518 -4.40 9.78 9.09
CA PRO A 518 -5.20 10.90 8.58
C PRO A 518 -6.62 10.49 8.18
N GLY A 519 -7.62 11.20 8.71
CA GLY A 519 -9.03 10.97 8.37
C GLY A 519 -9.64 9.70 8.96
N VAL A 520 -8.98 9.07 9.94
CA VAL A 520 -9.53 7.94 10.70
C VAL A 520 -9.91 8.42 12.10
N GLN A 521 -11.22 8.47 12.37
CA GLN A 521 -11.72 8.85 13.69
C GLN A 521 -11.46 7.74 14.71
N VAL A 522 -10.89 8.08 15.86
CA VAL A 522 -10.56 7.14 16.95
C VAL A 522 -11.58 7.26 18.08
N ASP A 523 -12.30 6.18 18.36
CA ASP A 523 -13.28 6.12 19.46
C ASP A 523 -12.62 5.94 20.82
N GLN A 524 -11.55 5.15 20.87
CA GLN A 524 -10.87 4.85 22.12
C GLN A 524 -9.38 4.58 21.94
N LEU A 525 -8.57 5.23 22.77
CA LEU A 525 -7.15 4.94 22.91
C LEU A 525 -6.92 4.03 24.12
N LEU A 526 -6.22 2.92 23.93
CA LEU A 526 -5.87 1.97 24.98
C LEU A 526 -4.37 1.65 24.97
N PRO A 527 -3.71 1.55 26.14
CA PRO A 527 -2.34 1.06 26.20
C PRO A 527 -2.26 -0.39 25.74
N TRP A 528 -1.12 -0.80 25.16
CA TRP A 528 -0.89 -2.14 24.58
C TRP A 528 -1.41 -3.26 25.47
N SER A 529 -1.10 -3.18 26.77
CA SER A 529 -1.47 -4.22 27.73
C SER A 529 -2.98 -4.37 27.91
N GLU A 530 -3.73 -3.28 27.89
CA GLU A 530 -5.19 -3.29 28.01
C GLU A 530 -5.83 -3.69 26.68
N LEU A 531 -5.31 -3.17 25.56
CA LEU A 531 -5.82 -3.49 24.23
C LEU A 531 -5.67 -4.97 23.89
N THR A 532 -4.53 -5.59 24.23
CA THR A 532 -4.24 -7.00 23.90
C THR A 532 -4.71 -7.99 24.95
N ARG A 533 -4.64 -7.67 26.25
CA ARG A 533 -4.99 -8.61 27.34
C ARG A 533 -6.22 -8.24 28.17
N GLY A 534 -6.82 -7.08 27.93
CA GLY A 534 -7.87 -6.52 28.77
C GLY A 534 -7.32 -5.79 30.00
N SER A 535 -8.19 -4.99 30.61
CA SER A 535 -7.90 -4.30 31.87
C SER A 535 -7.63 -5.32 33.00
N GLU A 536 -7.08 -4.86 34.13
CA GLU A 536 -6.90 -5.73 35.30
C GLU A 536 -8.23 -6.36 35.77
N PHE A 537 -9.32 -5.57 35.75
CA PHE A 537 -10.65 -6.04 36.10
C PHE A 537 -11.19 -7.05 35.08
N GLU A 538 -10.97 -6.82 33.79
CA GLU A 538 -11.36 -7.77 32.74
C GLU A 538 -10.60 -9.10 32.89
N ARG A 539 -9.31 -9.06 33.20
CA ARG A 539 -8.53 -10.27 33.47
C ARG A 539 -9.04 -11.02 34.69
N LEU A 540 -9.36 -10.32 35.78
CA LEU A 540 -9.96 -10.94 36.96
C LEU A 540 -11.32 -11.55 36.61
N TYR A 541 -12.17 -10.84 35.89
CA TYR A 541 -13.46 -11.35 35.44
C TYR A 541 -13.32 -12.62 34.58
N ARG A 542 -12.44 -12.59 33.57
CA ARG A 542 -12.14 -13.72 32.69
C ARG A 542 -11.60 -14.92 33.47
N ASN A 543 -10.62 -14.71 34.34
CA ASN A 543 -9.96 -15.78 35.08
C ASN A 543 -10.84 -16.41 36.17
N ASN A 544 -11.93 -15.75 36.57
CA ASN A 544 -12.88 -16.26 37.57
C ASN A 544 -14.22 -16.66 36.92
N GLY A 545 -14.18 -17.19 35.68
CA GLY A 545 -15.36 -17.76 35.02
C GLY A 545 -16.46 -16.77 34.69
N GLY A 546 -16.14 -15.48 34.53
CA GLY A 546 -17.13 -14.44 34.27
C GLY A 546 -17.79 -13.89 35.54
N ILE A 547 -17.14 -14.00 36.70
CA ILE A 547 -17.56 -13.39 37.95
C ILE A 547 -16.51 -12.37 38.42
N LEU A 548 -16.95 -11.17 38.82
CA LEU A 548 -16.08 -10.17 39.46
C LEU A 548 -16.79 -9.48 40.63
N PRO A 549 -16.50 -9.86 41.89
CA PRO A 549 -16.98 -9.11 43.06
C PRO A 549 -16.30 -7.76 43.17
N LEU A 550 -17.07 -6.67 43.31
CA LEU A 550 -16.55 -5.31 43.53
C LEU A 550 -16.29 -5.06 45.03
N ASN A 551 -15.70 -6.04 45.70
CA ASN A 551 -15.24 -5.92 47.08
C ASN A 551 -13.79 -5.41 47.08
N THR A 552 -13.57 -4.25 47.70
CA THR A 552 -12.25 -3.59 47.71
C THR A 552 -11.16 -4.46 48.31
N SER A 553 -11.41 -5.12 49.44
CA SER A 553 -10.41 -5.95 50.12
C SER A 553 -10.05 -7.19 49.32
N TRP A 554 -11.05 -7.83 48.71
CA TRP A 554 -10.84 -9.00 47.86
C TRP A 554 -10.00 -8.66 46.63
N ILE A 555 -10.34 -7.56 45.93
CA ILE A 555 -9.58 -7.12 44.75
C ILE A 555 -8.16 -6.72 45.17
N ALA A 556 -8.01 -5.94 46.23
CA ALA A 556 -6.70 -5.50 46.75
C ALA A 556 -5.78 -6.69 47.02
N HIS A 557 -6.31 -7.74 47.65
CA HIS A 557 -5.59 -9.00 47.91
C HIS A 557 -5.22 -9.72 46.61
N LYS A 558 -6.15 -9.85 45.65
CA LYS A 558 -5.90 -10.53 44.36
C LYS A 558 -4.92 -9.78 43.47
N THR A 559 -4.88 -8.45 43.54
CA THR A 559 -4.01 -7.61 42.69
C THR A 559 -2.71 -7.19 43.38
N GLY A 560 -2.58 -7.41 44.68
CA GLY A 560 -1.45 -6.91 45.49
C GLY A 560 -1.42 -5.38 45.62
N LYS A 561 -2.56 -4.70 45.46
CA LYS A 561 -2.67 -3.23 45.55
C LYS A 561 -3.13 -2.81 46.94
N THR A 562 -2.88 -1.55 47.30
CA THR A 562 -3.46 -0.99 48.53
C THR A 562 -4.97 -0.88 48.43
N ILE A 563 -5.64 -0.88 49.59
CA ILE A 563 -7.10 -0.76 49.68
C ILE A 563 -7.55 0.59 49.09
N GLU A 564 -6.83 1.68 49.34
CA GLU A 564 -7.14 3.02 48.82
C GLU A 564 -7.03 3.09 47.30
N ALA A 565 -5.96 2.51 46.71
CA ALA A 565 -5.78 2.48 45.27
C ALA A 565 -6.86 1.62 44.58
N THR A 566 -7.23 0.51 45.21
CA THR A 566 -8.30 -0.37 44.74
C THR A 566 -9.65 0.33 44.79
N LYS A 567 -9.96 1.02 45.90
CA LYS A 567 -11.20 1.80 46.06
C LYS A 567 -11.34 2.85 44.96
N LYS A 568 -10.27 3.61 44.67
CA LYS A 568 -10.25 4.59 43.57
C LYS A 568 -10.45 3.94 42.20
N SER A 569 -9.86 2.77 41.98
CA SER A 569 -9.98 2.02 40.72
C SER A 569 -11.41 1.51 40.49
N ILE A 570 -12.05 0.96 41.52
CA ILE A 570 -13.47 0.54 41.49
C ILE A 570 -14.37 1.75 41.25
N GLN A 571 -14.14 2.87 41.93
CA GLN A 571 -14.90 4.11 41.72
C GLN A 571 -14.78 4.60 40.27
N ARG A 572 -13.61 4.49 39.64
CA ARG A 572 -13.42 4.83 38.24
C ARG A 572 -14.18 3.89 37.30
N LEU A 573 -14.13 2.58 37.57
CA LEU A 573 -14.86 1.56 36.80
C LEU A 573 -16.37 1.80 36.82
N LEU A 574 -16.92 2.23 37.96
CA LEU A 574 -18.36 2.49 38.12
C LEU A 574 -18.84 3.82 37.53
N LYS A 575 -17.93 4.68 37.03
CA LYS A 575 -18.35 5.90 36.32
C LYS A 575 -18.92 5.53 34.96
N LYS A 576 -20.01 6.20 34.54
CA LYS A 576 -20.75 5.97 33.28
C LYS A 576 -19.91 5.91 31.98
N ARG A 577 -18.65 6.37 31.99
CA ARG A 577 -17.74 6.36 30.83
C ARG A 577 -16.83 5.13 30.75
N HIS A 578 -16.79 4.29 31.78
CA HIS A 578 -15.93 3.10 31.83
C HIS A 578 -16.76 1.83 31.70
N SER A 579 -16.24 0.88 30.92
CA SER A 579 -16.81 -0.46 30.78
C SER A 579 -15.85 -1.48 31.40
N LEU A 580 -16.38 -2.55 31.99
CA LEU A 580 -15.57 -3.63 32.55
C LEU A 580 -14.71 -4.31 31.48
N LEU A 581 -15.35 -4.65 30.37
CA LEU A 581 -14.75 -5.36 29.26
C LEU A 581 -14.46 -4.38 28.13
N ARG A 582 -13.30 -4.48 27.52
CA ARG A 582 -13.03 -3.82 26.24
C ARG A 582 -14.11 -4.19 25.21
N PHE A 583 -14.41 -3.25 24.33
CA PHE A 583 -15.42 -3.36 23.26
C PHE A 583 -16.89 -3.50 23.72
N SER A 584 -17.14 -3.77 25.01
CA SER A 584 -18.51 -3.99 25.50
C SER A 584 -19.41 -2.76 25.42
N LYS A 585 -18.85 -1.54 25.49
CA LYS A 585 -19.59 -0.29 25.25
C LYS A 585 -20.38 -0.32 23.95
N TRP A 586 -19.85 -1.02 22.94
CA TRP A 586 -20.46 -1.14 21.61
C TRP A 586 -21.06 -2.52 21.34
N ARG A 587 -21.28 -3.33 22.39
CA ARG A 587 -21.80 -4.71 22.28
C ARG A 587 -20.94 -5.66 21.43
N MET A 588 -19.64 -5.39 21.37
CA MET A 588 -18.66 -6.16 20.57
C MET A 588 -17.62 -6.91 21.43
N SER A 589 -17.88 -7.08 22.72
CA SER A 589 -16.95 -7.84 23.57
C SER A 589 -17.09 -9.34 23.33
N PRO A 590 -16.00 -10.09 23.10
CA PRO A 590 -16.05 -11.55 22.99
C PRO A 590 -16.56 -12.25 24.25
N LEU A 591 -16.44 -11.58 25.39
CA LEU A 591 -16.91 -12.06 26.69
C LEU A 591 -18.39 -11.70 26.97
N GLY A 592 -19.11 -11.16 25.98
CA GLY A 592 -20.52 -10.79 26.11
C GLY A 592 -20.76 -9.50 26.90
N GLN A 593 -21.99 -9.30 27.35
CA GLN A 593 -22.39 -8.17 28.21
C GLN A 593 -22.55 -8.64 29.65
N PRO A 594 -21.72 -8.14 30.59
CA PRO A 594 -21.81 -8.56 31.97
C PRO A 594 -23.05 -7.94 32.63
N ARG A 595 -23.81 -8.75 33.35
CA ARG A 595 -24.89 -8.28 34.22
C ARG A 595 -24.29 -7.71 35.49
N VAL A 596 -24.88 -6.63 36.00
CA VAL A 596 -24.57 -6.10 37.33
C VAL A 596 -25.61 -6.62 38.31
N ALA A 597 -25.15 -7.20 39.42
CA ALA A 597 -26.01 -7.69 40.49
C ALA A 597 -25.39 -7.32 41.84
N GLN A 598 -26.17 -7.52 42.90
CA GLN A 598 -25.73 -7.29 44.26
C GLN A 598 -25.67 -8.60 45.03
N TYR A 599 -24.66 -8.73 45.90
CA TYR A 599 -24.53 -9.86 46.80
C TYR A 599 -24.25 -9.40 48.25
N ARG A 600 -24.54 -10.27 49.22
CA ARG A 600 -24.06 -10.13 50.60
C ARG A 600 -23.77 -11.50 51.21
N PRO A 601 -22.68 -11.67 51.97
CA PRO A 601 -22.48 -12.87 52.79
C PRO A 601 -23.63 -13.05 53.79
N VAL A 602 -24.02 -14.30 54.06
CA VAL A 602 -25.00 -14.61 55.09
C VAL A 602 -24.47 -14.11 56.45
N GLY A 603 -25.27 -13.32 57.16
CA GLY A 603 -24.88 -12.67 58.42
C GLY A 603 -24.44 -11.20 58.28
N GLN A 604 -24.05 -10.73 57.09
CA GLN A 604 -23.76 -9.32 56.84
C GLN A 604 -25.00 -8.53 56.39
N ARG A 605 -25.08 -7.25 56.77
CA ARG A 605 -26.19 -6.36 56.37
C ARG A 605 -25.95 -5.61 55.05
N SER A 606 -24.70 -5.33 54.70
CA SER A 606 -24.34 -4.54 53.53
C SER A 606 -24.33 -5.35 52.24
N TRP A 607 -24.94 -4.81 51.19
CA TRP A 607 -24.87 -5.34 49.83
C TRP A 607 -23.65 -4.77 49.09
N SER A 608 -22.95 -5.61 48.34
CA SER A 608 -21.85 -5.25 47.45
C SER A 608 -22.21 -5.59 46.01
N LYS A 609 -21.74 -4.80 45.04
CA LYS A 609 -21.97 -5.07 43.62
C LYS A 609 -21.01 -6.14 43.11
N PHE A 610 -21.41 -6.86 42.07
CA PHE A 610 -20.54 -7.73 41.30
C PHE A 610 -21.00 -7.80 39.84
N PHE A 611 -20.09 -8.17 38.95
CA PHE A 611 -20.40 -8.46 37.55
C PHE A 611 -20.51 -9.98 37.34
N SER A 612 -21.46 -10.40 36.49
CA SER A 612 -21.71 -11.81 36.16
C SER A 612 -21.95 -12.03 34.67
N ALA A 613 -21.34 -13.07 34.10
CA ALA A 613 -21.64 -13.60 32.76
C ALA A 613 -22.89 -14.49 32.74
N HIS A 614 -23.38 -14.94 33.91
CA HIS A 614 -24.42 -15.97 33.99
C HIS A 614 -25.83 -15.40 33.80
N ALA A 615 -26.66 -16.19 33.12
CA ALA A 615 -28.01 -15.80 32.75
C ALA A 615 -28.96 -15.70 33.95
N THR A 616 -28.75 -16.52 34.99
CA THR A 616 -29.62 -16.55 36.18
C THR A 616 -28.87 -16.17 37.46
N ASP A 617 -29.61 -15.63 38.43
CA ASP A 617 -29.07 -15.25 39.73
C ASP A 617 -28.58 -16.46 40.52
N ASP A 618 -29.19 -17.64 40.35
CA ASP A 618 -28.76 -18.89 40.98
C ASP A 618 -27.39 -19.36 40.47
N GLN A 619 -27.17 -19.32 39.15
CA GLN A 619 -25.87 -19.65 38.56
C GLN A 619 -24.80 -18.67 39.02
N ALA A 620 -25.12 -17.38 39.01
CA ALA A 620 -24.23 -16.32 39.48
C ALA A 620 -23.89 -16.49 40.96
N LYS A 621 -24.87 -16.87 41.78
CA LYS A 621 -24.70 -17.18 43.20
C LYS A 621 -23.75 -18.36 43.38
N THR A 622 -24.01 -19.50 42.75
CA THR A 622 -23.16 -20.70 42.88
C THR A 622 -21.70 -20.41 42.50
N ALA A 623 -21.48 -19.70 41.39
CA ALA A 623 -20.15 -19.33 40.96
C ALA A 623 -19.45 -18.37 41.94
N LEU A 624 -20.19 -17.40 42.48
CA LEU A 624 -19.65 -16.43 43.44
C LEU A 624 -19.40 -17.06 44.83
N GLU A 625 -20.23 -17.99 45.30
CA GLU A 625 -20.00 -18.76 46.52
C GLU A 625 -18.74 -19.61 46.40
N ALA A 626 -18.57 -20.30 45.26
CA ALA A 626 -17.35 -21.07 44.99
C ALA A 626 -16.09 -20.18 44.96
N LEU A 627 -16.22 -18.94 44.48
CA LEU A 627 -15.10 -18.00 44.40
C LEU A 627 -14.72 -17.39 45.75
N LEU A 628 -15.71 -17.09 46.60
CA LEU A 628 -15.50 -16.41 47.89
C LEU A 628 -15.29 -17.39 49.05
N GLY A 629 -15.80 -18.61 48.96
CA GLY A 629 -15.79 -19.59 50.05
C GLY A 629 -16.86 -19.36 51.12
N ASP A 630 -17.79 -18.43 50.90
CA ASP A 630 -18.85 -18.04 51.83
C ASP A 630 -20.23 -18.32 51.24
N GLN A 631 -21.22 -18.66 52.09
CA GLN A 631 -22.61 -18.64 51.67
C GLN A 631 -23.09 -17.20 51.49
N ILE A 632 -23.78 -16.92 50.39
CA ILE A 632 -24.22 -15.56 50.04
C ILE A 632 -25.71 -15.50 49.67
N LYS A 633 -26.23 -14.28 49.67
CA LYS A 633 -27.50 -13.94 49.01
C LYS A 633 -27.20 -13.05 47.81
N VAL A 634 -27.83 -13.31 46.67
CA VAL A 634 -27.75 -12.52 45.44
C VAL A 634 -29.12 -11.90 45.15
N LYS A 635 -29.13 -10.70 44.58
CA LYS A 635 -30.30 -10.10 43.94
C LYS A 635 -29.85 -9.30 42.71
N SER A 636 -30.65 -9.30 41.66
CA SER A 636 -30.48 -8.43 40.50
C SER A 636 -30.55 -6.94 40.88
N GLU A 637 -29.84 -6.10 40.13
CA GLU A 637 -29.96 -4.64 40.23
C GLU A 637 -31.18 -4.10 39.46
#